data_AF-A0A2E7TV21-F1
#
_entry.id   AF-A0A2E7TV21-F1
#
_cell.length_a   1.000
_cell.length_b   1.000
_cell.length_c   1.000
_cell.angle_alpha   90.00
_cell.angle_beta   90.00
_cell.angle_gamma   90.00
#
_symmetry.space_group_name_H-M   'P 1'
#
loop_
_entity.id
_entity.type
_entity.pdbx_description
1 polymer ?
#
loop_
_entity_poly.entity_id
_entity_poly.type
_entity_poly.pdbx_seq_one_letter_code
_entity_poly.pdbx_strand_id
1 'polypeptide(L)'
;MTNGLVNHAKALIILCISVALLNNTARAQIHEPDGLRIPGAWNSWTNTHNMGGDFDLTKTTDGLDRWTTTFEYTGSTGSVGFKFASGGSANPWNNQWACHGFTLDAVNSVGICNSSDNTASLTQNNHYTIVFKDNGYATTSVCLMETSASPVAISGQTRTTAPGVNPAPTQDVTIEATLSGTKSAEERVFLVYTADGWTTRAAIELENISGTSGSATIPGQTGGTTVNYYFASSTIDLEAVTANEENFDIRSIATGGASSYAVASTYESAASPTTWNSASSWAAGLIPSSAADVTLNGNLSLDGDITLASLTLESGTFTAGDGTPRTITITGGGAISNTGGTYTSSGEKIIFSGSGTTTGTLSFNNVELNGGVNFGAGCSIQGALEILSGGYVNTNAPTFGTGSTLKYNNGGTYGVGTEWNSPHHVSIASGSELDFNTSGAESCDGNITIDAGGNLNMDAMTGALTAAGNVTINGTLSMSTVVGGDLEVGGDFELASGGTFNENDRALTFNGTGAQSVNGNTNLVLKYAIVNKASGTLTLNTPLEIEAGGILWPTSGTLDLNSEGLTMHSDATGTAAIGAVGTGGITGNVTFERYIPDNTNDAASFVNLSSYVSGINATNWTGAGAAWIFEYDEANTGGLNDGWGEVSGTLSHSGKGYMAEFPGNTSVTLSYTGALTSGNQGVAVTNTSSGTADNDGWNLVGNPYPASVTYANLSWTASEGVTKPSGFFIYDGDNGDYTTLTASDVIGVGQSFWVQAASGNGTLTFEESDKTTDSSPFIRSLSDPEYFALRVEEASGKWSRGIVGLLDGTTTDFEVEYDLRTFGNPIEEEHLKLWFQTDAGEDLAIQAVSRTATDMVPIRVMAWNSGVHTFTMDEQYGVPESLCLVLHDAWTGESHMMTEDTALELDLDGGVVYEGRFAIGWNVQPTLSTATTWCTGGAVDLGWTPVEAEGWQITWAGPQSGNAENEALINGLAAGFYEIFWVQENGLCLGSLTVEIGEACVGDYNQNDNRGVEDLLALLAHFAPDLEGSEITTFDCDCDGQMTIGDLLIFLTVFGTSCN
;
A
#
# COMPACT_ATOMS: atom_id res chain seq x y z
N MET A 1 49.78 -7.69 -13.62
CA MET A 1 50.91 -8.49 -13.09
C MET A 1 50.42 -9.87 -12.62
N THR A 2 49.71 -10.60 -13.49
CA THR A 2 49.02 -11.85 -13.10
C THR A 2 48.92 -12.88 -14.24
N ASN A 3 49.71 -12.70 -15.31
CA ASN A 3 49.80 -13.66 -16.43
C ASN A 3 51.16 -14.41 -16.51
N GLY A 4 52.10 -14.13 -15.61
CA GLY A 4 53.43 -14.76 -15.59
C GLY A 4 53.53 -16.02 -14.73
N LEU A 5 52.71 -16.14 -13.69
CA LEU A 5 52.73 -17.26 -12.73
C LEU A 5 51.95 -18.50 -13.23
N VAL A 6 50.93 -18.31 -14.08
CA VAL A 6 50.14 -19.42 -14.64
C VAL A 6 50.92 -20.17 -15.72
N ASN A 7 51.79 -19.48 -16.48
CA ASN A 7 52.59 -20.11 -17.54
C ASN A 7 53.82 -20.88 -16.99
N HIS A 8 54.39 -20.47 -15.86
CA HIS A 8 55.45 -21.24 -15.20
C HIS A 8 54.90 -22.46 -14.44
N ALA A 9 53.69 -22.37 -13.89
CA ALA A 9 53.01 -23.55 -13.32
C ALA A 9 52.62 -24.56 -14.40
N LYS A 10 52.14 -24.12 -15.56
CA LYS A 10 51.84 -25.00 -16.71
C LYS A 10 53.11 -25.61 -17.33
N ALA A 11 54.22 -24.89 -17.41
CA ALA A 11 55.49 -25.44 -17.89
C ALA A 11 56.14 -26.41 -16.90
N LEU A 12 56.03 -26.17 -15.58
CA LEU A 12 56.52 -27.09 -14.55
C LEU A 12 55.61 -28.32 -14.42
N ILE A 13 54.29 -28.20 -14.64
CA ILE A 13 53.35 -29.33 -14.69
C ILE A 13 53.55 -30.11 -15.99
N ILE A 14 53.80 -29.47 -17.14
CA ILE A 14 54.12 -30.18 -18.38
C ILE A 14 55.51 -30.83 -18.28
N LEU A 15 56.51 -30.23 -17.63
CA LEU A 15 57.82 -30.87 -17.41
C LEU A 15 57.77 -31.97 -16.33
N CYS A 16 56.96 -31.83 -15.28
CA CYS A 16 56.72 -32.88 -14.28
C CYS A 16 55.84 -34.01 -14.83
N ILE A 17 54.89 -33.72 -15.72
CA ILE A 17 54.12 -34.74 -16.47
C ILE A 17 55.01 -35.37 -17.54
N SER A 18 55.92 -34.63 -18.18
CA SER A 18 56.90 -35.19 -19.13
C SER A 18 57.94 -36.05 -18.43
N VAL A 19 58.39 -35.67 -17.22
CA VAL A 19 59.35 -36.43 -16.40
C VAL A 19 58.67 -37.56 -15.63
N ALA A 20 57.36 -37.47 -15.34
CA ALA A 20 56.55 -38.60 -14.87
C ALA A 20 56.18 -39.57 -16.02
N LEU A 21 56.00 -39.06 -17.24
CA LEU A 21 55.84 -39.85 -18.47
C LEU A 21 57.16 -40.46 -18.98
N LEU A 22 58.31 -40.04 -18.45
CA LEU A 22 59.63 -40.58 -18.78
C LEU A 22 60.24 -41.45 -17.67
N ASN A 23 59.52 -41.72 -16.57
CA ASN A 23 60.00 -42.58 -15.48
C ASN A 23 59.01 -43.64 -14.97
N ASN A 24 58.04 -44.05 -15.79
CA ASN A 24 57.31 -45.29 -15.59
C ASN A 24 57.54 -46.27 -16.75
N THR A 25 58.81 -46.60 -17.02
CA THR A 25 59.14 -47.97 -17.42
C THR A 25 59.02 -48.86 -16.18
N ALA A 26 57.78 -49.07 -15.72
CA ALA A 26 57.47 -50.18 -14.83
C ALA A 26 57.76 -51.46 -15.62
N ARG A 27 58.60 -52.31 -15.02
CA ARG A 27 59.24 -53.47 -15.65
C ARG A 27 58.18 -54.43 -16.21
N ALA A 28 58.24 -54.74 -17.51
CA ALA A 28 57.43 -55.80 -18.11
C ALA A 28 57.59 -57.12 -17.34
N GLN A 29 56.46 -57.76 -17.04
CA GLN A 29 56.27 -58.66 -15.89
C GLN A 29 56.08 -60.15 -16.30
N ILE A 30 55.77 -60.40 -17.58
CA ILE A 30 55.95 -61.64 -18.35
C ILE A 30 56.90 -61.31 -19.51
N HIS A 31 57.69 -62.26 -20.02
CA HIS A 31 58.58 -61.97 -21.15
C HIS A 31 57.75 -61.83 -22.43
N GLU A 32 57.33 -60.60 -22.75
CA GLU A 32 56.43 -60.27 -23.87
C GLU A 32 56.78 -60.96 -25.20
N PRO A 33 58.05 -61.04 -25.64
CA PRO A 33 58.35 -61.72 -26.90
C PRO A 33 58.10 -63.24 -26.89
N ASP A 34 57.93 -63.86 -25.72
CA ASP A 34 57.63 -65.30 -25.53
C ASP A 34 56.18 -65.56 -25.09
N GLY A 35 55.58 -64.66 -24.33
CA GLY A 35 54.22 -64.80 -23.81
C GLY A 35 54.11 -65.75 -22.62
N LEU A 36 52.89 -66.27 -22.40
CA LEU A 36 52.54 -67.22 -21.35
C LEU A 36 52.01 -68.52 -21.97
N ARG A 37 52.47 -69.67 -21.47
CA ARG A 37 52.11 -70.99 -22.01
C ARG A 37 51.60 -71.91 -20.92
N ILE A 38 50.88 -72.96 -21.31
CA ILE A 38 50.36 -73.96 -20.38
C ILE A 38 50.79 -75.41 -20.71
N PRO A 39 52.09 -75.74 -20.53
CA PRO A 39 52.55 -77.12 -20.67
C PRO A 39 51.93 -78.05 -19.62
N GLY A 40 51.58 -79.27 -20.01
CA GLY A 40 50.97 -80.24 -19.11
C GLY A 40 50.91 -81.65 -19.69
N ALA A 41 50.26 -82.56 -18.98
CA ALA A 41 50.13 -83.94 -19.45
C ALA A 41 49.40 -84.03 -20.81
N TRP A 42 48.51 -83.08 -21.12
CA TRP A 42 47.78 -82.98 -22.40
C TRP A 42 48.65 -82.71 -23.62
N ASN A 43 49.84 -82.12 -23.47
CA ASN A 43 50.79 -81.90 -24.56
C ASN A 43 52.12 -82.65 -24.35
N SER A 44 52.09 -83.71 -23.53
CA SER A 44 53.27 -84.50 -23.13
C SER A 44 54.40 -83.65 -22.54
N TRP A 45 54.05 -82.59 -21.80
CA TRP A 45 54.99 -81.64 -21.17
C TRP A 45 55.90 -80.90 -22.16
N THR A 46 55.48 -80.79 -23.42
CA THR A 46 56.21 -80.00 -24.41
C THR A 46 56.09 -78.51 -24.04
N ASN A 47 57.22 -77.80 -24.02
CA ASN A 47 57.29 -76.37 -23.70
C ASN A 47 58.36 -75.71 -24.56
N THR A 48 58.02 -75.32 -25.79
CA THR A 48 58.92 -74.63 -26.72
C THR A 48 58.49 -73.18 -26.93
N HIS A 49 59.41 -72.30 -27.31
CA HIS A 49 59.07 -70.93 -27.71
C HIS A 49 58.14 -70.95 -28.93
N ASN A 50 57.00 -70.25 -28.86
CA ASN A 50 55.94 -70.24 -29.86
C ASN A 50 55.44 -71.65 -30.23
N MET A 51 54.83 -72.37 -29.28
CA MET A 51 54.30 -73.71 -29.55
C MET A 51 53.15 -73.70 -30.57
N GLY A 52 52.45 -72.57 -30.67
CA GLY A 52 51.26 -72.37 -31.46
C GLY A 52 50.03 -73.07 -30.88
N GLY A 53 48.85 -72.59 -31.30
CA GLY A 53 47.55 -73.13 -30.87
C GLY A 53 47.18 -72.78 -29.44
N ASP A 54 46.23 -73.51 -28.89
CA ASP A 54 45.53 -73.17 -27.64
C ASP A 54 46.39 -73.27 -26.36
N PHE A 55 47.67 -73.65 -26.47
CA PHE A 55 48.59 -73.74 -25.33
C PHE A 55 49.52 -72.54 -25.18
N ASP A 56 49.55 -71.65 -26.19
CA ASP A 56 50.11 -70.30 -26.08
C ASP A 56 48.94 -69.35 -25.73
N LEU A 57 48.94 -68.82 -24.51
CA LEU A 57 47.90 -67.89 -24.07
C LEU A 57 48.08 -66.56 -24.79
N THR A 58 46.95 -65.95 -25.15
CA THR A 58 46.91 -64.65 -25.81
C THR A 58 46.80 -63.55 -24.76
N LYS A 59 47.62 -62.51 -24.88
CA LYS A 59 47.53 -61.35 -24.00
C LYS A 59 46.37 -60.46 -24.40
N THR A 60 45.62 -60.03 -23.41
CA THR A 60 44.56 -59.06 -23.51
C THR A 60 44.81 -57.95 -22.49
N THR A 61 44.78 -56.70 -22.95
CA THR A 61 45.07 -55.51 -22.13
C THR A 61 43.89 -54.53 -22.10
N ASP A 62 42.67 -55.02 -22.34
CA ASP A 62 41.44 -54.23 -22.19
C ASP A 62 40.92 -54.37 -20.75
N GLY A 63 41.12 -53.34 -19.93
CA GLY A 63 40.79 -53.39 -18.50
C GLY A 63 41.86 -54.13 -17.70
N LEU A 64 41.54 -55.34 -17.19
CA LEU A 64 42.53 -56.20 -16.53
C LEU A 64 43.52 -56.78 -17.54
N ASP A 65 44.80 -56.43 -17.41
CA ASP A 65 45.89 -57.14 -18.10
C ASP A 65 45.83 -58.63 -17.75
N ARG A 66 45.51 -59.46 -18.75
CA ARG A 66 45.26 -60.90 -18.57
C ARG A 66 45.71 -61.70 -19.77
N TRP A 67 45.97 -62.98 -19.53
CA TRP A 67 46.34 -63.96 -20.54
C TRP A 67 45.25 -65.02 -20.62
N THR A 68 44.73 -65.26 -21.83
CA THR A 68 43.60 -66.17 -22.02
C THR A 68 43.88 -67.26 -23.05
N THR A 69 43.26 -68.42 -22.84
CA THR A 69 43.17 -69.45 -23.88
C THR A 69 41.95 -70.34 -23.64
N THR A 70 41.47 -70.97 -24.70
CA THR A 70 40.40 -71.97 -24.65
C THR A 70 40.85 -73.19 -25.43
N PHE A 71 40.79 -74.38 -24.83
CA PHE A 71 41.18 -75.63 -25.48
C PHE A 71 40.21 -76.77 -25.15
N GLU A 72 40.12 -77.75 -26.05
CA GLU A 72 39.42 -79.02 -25.79
C GLU A 72 40.36 -80.02 -25.11
N TYR A 73 39.93 -80.65 -24.02
CA TYR A 73 40.73 -81.69 -23.36
C TYR A 73 40.41 -83.07 -23.95
N THR A 74 41.30 -83.60 -24.78
CA THR A 74 41.10 -84.90 -25.44
C THR A 74 41.62 -86.10 -24.64
N GLY A 75 42.25 -85.88 -23.48
CA GLY A 75 42.77 -86.93 -22.60
C GLY A 75 41.69 -87.64 -21.77
N SER A 76 42.04 -88.72 -21.07
CA SER A 76 41.07 -89.43 -20.21
C SER A 76 40.63 -88.57 -19.01
N THR A 77 39.35 -88.65 -18.65
CA THR A 77 38.78 -87.98 -17.48
C THR A 77 39.53 -88.35 -16.20
N GLY A 78 39.93 -87.36 -15.41
CA GLY A 78 40.66 -87.55 -14.16
C GLY A 78 41.52 -86.36 -13.77
N SER A 79 42.33 -86.50 -12.72
CA SER A 79 43.28 -85.46 -12.30
C SER A 79 44.44 -85.35 -13.30
N VAL A 80 44.67 -84.14 -13.80
CA VAL A 80 45.67 -83.83 -14.84
C VAL A 80 46.66 -82.81 -14.31
N GLY A 81 47.96 -83.08 -14.53
CA GLY A 81 49.07 -82.20 -14.14
C GLY A 81 49.41 -81.17 -15.22
N PHE A 82 49.66 -79.91 -14.84
CA PHE A 82 50.08 -78.83 -15.74
C PHE A 82 50.83 -77.70 -15.03
N LYS A 83 51.37 -76.74 -15.77
CA LYS A 83 51.99 -75.51 -15.24
C LYS A 83 51.69 -74.34 -16.17
N PHE A 84 51.72 -73.12 -15.63
CA PHE A 84 51.90 -71.93 -16.47
C PHE A 84 53.38 -71.59 -16.55
N ALA A 85 53.90 -71.36 -17.74
CA ALA A 85 55.32 -71.11 -17.96
C ALA A 85 55.55 -69.93 -18.88
N SER A 86 56.53 -69.08 -18.52
CA SER A 86 57.04 -67.99 -19.37
C SER A 86 58.57 -67.92 -19.24
N GLY A 87 59.28 -67.79 -20.36
CA GLY A 87 60.74 -67.74 -20.40
C GLY A 87 61.30 -67.61 -21.81
N GLY A 88 62.34 -66.78 -22.00
CA GLY A 88 62.95 -66.57 -23.31
C GLY A 88 63.51 -67.85 -23.95
N SER A 89 63.85 -67.76 -25.24
CA SER A 89 64.28 -68.90 -26.09
C SER A 89 65.43 -69.76 -25.54
N ALA A 90 66.23 -69.23 -24.61
CA ALA A 90 67.30 -69.96 -23.93
C ALA A 90 66.80 -70.91 -22.83
N ASN A 91 65.68 -70.60 -22.16
CA ASN A 91 65.07 -71.45 -21.14
C ASN A 91 63.55 -71.20 -21.06
N PRO A 92 62.72 -72.04 -21.72
CA PRO A 92 61.25 -71.86 -21.72
C PRO A 92 60.60 -72.15 -20.36
N TRP A 93 61.34 -72.69 -19.39
CA TRP A 93 60.88 -73.02 -18.03
C TRP A 93 61.31 -71.98 -16.97
N ASN A 94 61.84 -70.84 -17.41
CA ASN A 94 62.49 -69.88 -16.51
C ASN A 94 61.57 -69.38 -15.39
N ASN A 95 60.29 -69.18 -15.67
CA ASN A 95 59.29 -68.80 -14.69
C ASN A 95 58.11 -69.78 -14.77
N GLN A 96 57.71 -70.32 -13.63
CA GLN A 96 56.66 -71.35 -13.51
C GLN A 96 55.68 -70.96 -12.40
N TRP A 97 54.40 -70.83 -12.74
CA TRP A 97 53.31 -70.77 -11.76
C TRP A 97 52.68 -72.16 -11.64
N ALA A 98 52.87 -72.78 -10.48
CA ALA A 98 52.62 -74.21 -10.26
C ALA A 98 52.23 -74.51 -8.79
N CYS A 99 52.17 -75.79 -8.43
CA CYS A 99 51.92 -76.27 -7.06
C CYS A 99 50.54 -75.92 -6.49
N HIS A 100 49.54 -75.68 -7.34
CA HIS A 100 48.18 -75.36 -6.92
C HIS A 100 47.18 -76.44 -7.36
N GLY A 101 46.26 -76.81 -6.44
CA GLY A 101 45.11 -77.65 -6.75
C GLY A 101 43.95 -76.79 -7.21
N PHE A 102 43.64 -76.81 -8.51
CA PHE A 102 42.60 -75.99 -9.09
C PHE A 102 41.21 -76.49 -8.70
N THR A 103 40.40 -75.57 -8.18
CA THR A 103 38.94 -75.70 -8.20
C THR A 103 38.44 -75.12 -9.51
N LEU A 104 37.71 -75.91 -10.29
CA LEU A 104 37.07 -75.45 -11.52
C LEU A 104 35.98 -74.41 -11.19
N ASP A 105 35.72 -73.51 -12.14
CA ASP A 105 34.70 -72.46 -12.04
C ASP A 105 34.87 -71.57 -10.79
N ALA A 106 36.15 -71.32 -10.45
CA ALA A 106 36.53 -70.46 -9.34
C ALA A 106 37.83 -69.71 -9.65
N VAL A 107 38.01 -68.56 -8.99
CA VAL A 107 39.28 -67.83 -9.03
C VAL A 107 40.24 -68.46 -8.04
N ASN A 108 41.35 -68.97 -8.55
CA ASN A 108 42.41 -69.64 -7.82
C ASN A 108 43.61 -68.69 -7.65
N SER A 109 44.28 -68.76 -6.49
CA SER A 109 45.50 -67.99 -6.23
C SER A 109 46.73 -68.86 -6.46
N VAL A 110 47.51 -68.56 -7.50
CA VAL A 110 48.59 -69.41 -8.00
C VAL A 110 49.93 -68.71 -7.86
N GLY A 111 50.83 -69.30 -7.07
CA GLY A 111 52.17 -68.78 -6.81
C GLY A 111 53.22 -69.27 -7.81
N ILE A 112 54.39 -68.63 -7.79
CA ILE A 112 55.58 -69.16 -8.47
C ILE A 112 56.08 -70.38 -7.70
N CYS A 113 56.20 -71.52 -8.38
CA CYS A 113 56.63 -72.76 -7.76
C CYS A 113 57.25 -73.73 -8.78
N ASN A 114 58.26 -74.49 -8.34
CA ASN A 114 58.98 -75.46 -9.18
C ASN A 114 59.06 -76.86 -8.55
N SER A 115 58.40 -77.11 -7.42
CA SER A 115 58.48 -78.39 -6.68
C SER A 115 57.44 -79.43 -7.10
N SER A 116 56.27 -79.01 -7.61
CA SER A 116 55.19 -79.89 -8.07
C SER A 116 54.36 -79.20 -9.16
N ASP A 117 53.52 -79.98 -9.83
CA ASP A 117 52.64 -79.50 -10.89
C ASP A 117 51.36 -78.89 -10.29
N ASN A 118 50.65 -78.06 -11.06
CA ASN A 118 49.24 -77.78 -10.80
C ASN A 118 48.42 -79.03 -11.12
N THR A 119 47.31 -79.23 -10.42
CA THR A 119 46.38 -80.33 -10.70
C THR A 119 44.96 -79.82 -10.85
N ALA A 120 44.25 -80.25 -11.89
CA ALA A 120 42.81 -80.04 -12.07
C ALA A 120 42.15 -81.37 -12.49
N SER A 121 40.92 -81.63 -12.04
CA SER A 121 40.15 -82.77 -12.51
C SER A 121 39.45 -82.39 -13.82
N LEU A 122 39.95 -82.87 -14.95
CA LEU A 122 39.38 -82.56 -16.27
C LEU A 122 38.57 -83.75 -16.80
N THR A 123 37.57 -83.45 -17.61
CA THR A 123 36.63 -84.36 -18.27
C THR A 123 36.94 -84.44 -19.76
N GLN A 124 37.04 -85.67 -20.28
CA GLN A 124 37.33 -85.90 -21.70
C GLN A 124 36.29 -85.23 -22.61
N ASN A 125 36.77 -84.53 -23.64
CA ASN A 125 36.03 -83.77 -24.65
C ASN A 125 35.31 -82.50 -24.14
N ASN A 126 35.51 -82.10 -22.89
CA ASN A 126 35.08 -80.78 -22.43
C ASN A 126 36.09 -79.71 -22.85
N HIS A 127 35.61 -78.47 -22.93
CA HIS A 127 36.41 -77.29 -23.24
C HIS A 127 36.72 -76.51 -21.96
N TYR A 128 37.95 -76.01 -21.88
CA TYR A 128 38.44 -75.28 -20.73
C TYR A 128 38.92 -73.90 -21.14
N THR A 129 38.36 -72.87 -20.53
CA THR A 129 38.83 -71.50 -20.70
C THR A 129 39.63 -71.08 -19.49
N ILE A 130 40.85 -70.62 -19.74
CA ILE A 130 41.72 -70.07 -18.71
C ILE A 130 41.78 -68.57 -18.85
N VAL A 131 41.64 -67.88 -17.73
CA VAL A 131 41.91 -66.45 -17.61
C VAL A 131 42.94 -66.27 -16.50
N PHE A 132 44.14 -65.86 -16.88
CA PHE A 132 45.26 -65.66 -15.97
C PHE A 132 45.52 -64.16 -15.82
N LYS A 133 45.40 -63.61 -14.61
CA LYS A 133 45.73 -62.20 -14.35
C LYS A 133 47.23 -61.99 -14.53
N ASP A 134 47.62 -60.99 -15.30
CA ASP A 134 49.01 -60.55 -15.36
C ASP A 134 49.32 -59.72 -14.10
N ASN A 135 49.91 -60.37 -13.10
CA ASN A 135 50.43 -59.73 -11.90
C ASN A 135 51.97 -59.86 -11.87
N GLY A 136 52.57 -60.11 -13.03
CA GLY A 136 53.98 -60.45 -13.21
C GLY A 136 54.49 -61.65 -12.44
N TYR A 137 55.80 -61.63 -12.16
CA TYR A 137 56.50 -62.66 -11.39
C TYR A 137 56.14 -62.69 -9.89
N ALA A 138 54.86 -62.71 -9.58
CA ALA A 138 54.29 -62.86 -8.25
C ALA A 138 53.15 -63.89 -8.26
N THR A 139 52.61 -64.18 -7.08
CA THR A 139 51.34 -64.90 -6.96
C THR A 139 50.24 -64.12 -7.67
N THR A 140 49.42 -64.81 -8.45
CA THR A 140 48.36 -64.20 -9.27
C THR A 140 47.05 -64.96 -9.19
N SER A 141 45.99 -64.34 -9.67
CA SER A 141 44.66 -64.93 -9.79
C SER A 141 44.51 -65.63 -11.14
N VAL A 142 43.98 -66.85 -11.13
CA VAL A 142 43.71 -67.64 -12.34
C VAL A 142 42.33 -68.26 -12.24
N CYS A 143 41.49 -68.04 -13.23
CA CYS A 143 40.21 -68.73 -13.37
C CYS A 143 40.33 -69.83 -14.42
N LEU A 144 39.84 -71.03 -14.10
CA LEU A 144 39.77 -72.17 -15.01
C LEU A 144 38.30 -72.61 -15.08
N MET A 145 37.66 -72.36 -16.21
CA MET A 145 36.22 -72.53 -16.41
C MET A 145 35.94 -73.70 -17.34
N GLU A 146 35.01 -74.58 -16.98
CA GLU A 146 34.68 -75.81 -17.71
C GLU A 146 33.35 -75.69 -18.48
N THR A 147 33.35 -76.12 -19.74
CA THR A 147 32.15 -76.14 -20.60
C THR A 147 32.07 -77.46 -21.36
N SER A 148 30.87 -78.01 -21.53
CA SER A 148 30.66 -79.28 -22.25
C SER A 148 30.69 -79.17 -23.79
N ALA A 149 30.81 -77.95 -24.32
CA ALA A 149 30.98 -77.64 -25.73
C ALA A 149 31.85 -76.38 -25.86
N SER A 150 32.41 -76.11 -27.05
CA SER A 150 33.21 -74.90 -27.30
C SER A 150 32.40 -73.65 -26.92
N PRO A 151 32.93 -72.75 -26.08
CA PRO A 151 32.26 -71.51 -25.73
C PRO A 151 31.87 -70.70 -26.95
N VAL A 152 30.71 -70.03 -26.88
CA VAL A 152 30.21 -69.21 -27.99
C VAL A 152 30.65 -67.76 -27.84
N ALA A 153 30.97 -67.12 -28.95
CA ALA A 153 31.30 -65.69 -28.95
C ALA A 153 30.03 -64.85 -28.89
N ILE A 154 30.10 -63.70 -28.23
CA ILE A 154 29.07 -62.66 -28.27
C ILE A 154 29.29 -61.85 -29.55
N SER A 155 28.47 -62.14 -30.57
CA SER A 155 28.63 -61.64 -31.94
C SER A 155 27.88 -60.33 -32.22
N GLY A 156 26.93 -59.95 -31.37
CA GLY A 156 26.16 -58.72 -31.54
C GLY A 156 25.32 -58.35 -30.32
N GLN A 157 24.89 -57.09 -30.29
CA GLN A 157 23.96 -56.56 -29.29
C GLN A 157 23.05 -55.49 -29.89
N THR A 158 21.78 -55.49 -29.49
CA THR A 158 20.78 -54.52 -29.97
C THR A 158 19.89 -54.06 -28.81
N ARG A 159 19.74 -52.74 -28.63
CA ARG A 159 18.74 -52.18 -27.71
C ARG A 159 17.37 -52.19 -28.40
N THR A 160 16.38 -52.81 -27.76
CA THR A 160 15.02 -52.94 -28.32
C THR A 160 14.03 -51.93 -27.72
N THR A 161 14.25 -51.46 -26.49
CA THR A 161 13.48 -50.36 -25.91
C THR A 161 13.90 -49.02 -26.51
N ALA A 162 12.93 -48.17 -26.83
CA ALA A 162 13.14 -46.82 -27.37
C ALA A 162 14.18 -46.80 -28.52
N PRO A 163 14.01 -47.62 -29.57
CA PRO A 163 15.04 -47.76 -30.61
C PRO A 163 15.21 -46.44 -31.36
N GLY A 164 16.44 -45.95 -31.47
CA GLY A 164 16.77 -44.72 -32.19
C GLY A 164 16.53 -43.40 -31.43
N VAL A 165 16.05 -43.45 -30.19
CA VAL A 165 15.87 -42.27 -29.31
C VAL A 165 16.42 -42.53 -27.91
N ASN A 166 16.48 -41.53 -27.04
CA ASN A 166 16.87 -41.76 -25.64
C ASN A 166 15.69 -42.38 -24.88
N PRO A 167 15.90 -43.40 -24.02
CA PRO A 167 14.87 -43.86 -23.09
C PRO A 167 14.42 -42.73 -22.17
N ALA A 168 13.15 -42.74 -21.79
CA ALA A 168 12.61 -41.78 -20.83
C ALA A 168 13.18 -42.04 -19.42
N PRO A 169 13.19 -41.02 -18.53
CA PRO A 169 13.49 -41.23 -17.11
C PRO A 169 12.68 -42.40 -16.54
N THR A 170 13.31 -43.23 -15.70
CA THR A 170 12.67 -44.41 -15.06
C THR A 170 12.18 -45.51 -16.02
N GLN A 171 12.41 -45.39 -17.33
CA GLN A 171 12.04 -46.44 -18.29
C GLN A 171 13.03 -47.60 -18.25
N ASP A 172 12.54 -48.80 -17.99
CA ASP A 172 13.29 -50.05 -18.12
C ASP A 172 13.79 -50.27 -19.56
N VAL A 173 15.07 -50.63 -19.72
CA VAL A 173 15.72 -50.76 -21.04
C VAL A 173 16.14 -52.19 -21.33
N THR A 174 15.52 -52.80 -22.33
CA THR A 174 15.86 -54.16 -22.78
C THR A 174 16.96 -54.14 -23.84
N ILE A 175 17.99 -54.96 -23.61
CA ILE A 175 19.11 -55.20 -24.53
C ILE A 175 19.09 -56.69 -24.91
N GLU A 176 19.13 -56.96 -26.21
CA GLU A 176 19.23 -58.30 -26.77
C GLU A 176 20.68 -58.61 -27.18
N ALA A 177 21.17 -59.80 -26.82
CA ALA A 177 22.45 -60.35 -27.24
C ALA A 177 22.27 -61.33 -28.42
N THR A 178 23.25 -61.36 -29.32
CA THR A 178 23.36 -62.36 -30.39
C THR A 178 24.65 -63.17 -30.22
N LEU A 179 24.50 -64.48 -30.06
CA LEU A 179 25.60 -65.43 -29.87
C LEU A 179 26.01 -66.06 -31.22
N SER A 180 27.27 -66.49 -31.34
CA SER A 180 27.80 -67.13 -32.56
C SER A 180 27.26 -68.55 -32.80
N GLY A 181 26.55 -69.13 -31.83
CA GLY A 181 26.01 -70.48 -31.87
C GLY A 181 25.21 -70.80 -30.60
N THR A 182 24.77 -72.06 -30.47
CA THR A 182 24.09 -72.55 -29.26
C THR A 182 25.13 -72.79 -28.15
N LYS A 183 25.00 -72.09 -27.03
CA LYS A 183 25.86 -72.24 -25.85
C LYS A 183 25.69 -73.59 -25.14
N SER A 184 26.67 -73.99 -24.32
CA SER A 184 26.50 -75.13 -23.42
C SER A 184 25.58 -74.79 -22.24
N ALA A 185 25.21 -75.79 -21.42
CA ALA A 185 24.38 -75.56 -20.24
C ALA A 185 25.14 -74.76 -19.15
N GLU A 186 26.44 -74.99 -19.03
CA GLU A 186 27.33 -74.38 -18.03
C GLU A 186 27.70 -72.94 -18.38
N GLU A 187 27.76 -72.60 -19.66
CA GLU A 187 28.04 -71.23 -20.10
C GLU A 187 26.81 -70.33 -19.84
N ARG A 188 26.92 -69.43 -18.87
CA ARG A 188 25.94 -68.39 -18.52
C ARG A 188 26.31 -67.09 -19.23
N VAL A 189 25.33 -66.29 -19.62
CA VAL A 189 25.57 -64.99 -20.30
C VAL A 189 24.94 -63.90 -19.47
N PHE A 190 25.68 -62.83 -19.23
CA PHE A 190 25.28 -61.71 -18.38
C PHE A 190 25.36 -60.41 -19.16
N LEU A 191 24.37 -59.54 -18.97
CA LEU A 191 24.44 -58.13 -19.33
C LEU A 191 25.10 -57.38 -18.17
N VAL A 192 26.30 -56.85 -18.41
CA VAL A 192 27.04 -56.04 -17.44
C VAL A 192 26.82 -54.58 -17.77
N TYR A 193 26.43 -53.76 -16.79
CA TYR A 193 26.18 -52.34 -17.00
C TYR A 193 26.66 -51.46 -15.84
N THR A 194 26.74 -50.15 -16.11
CA THR A 194 27.11 -49.10 -15.15
C THR A 194 26.34 -47.81 -15.46
N ALA A 195 26.03 -47.04 -14.43
CA ALA A 195 25.43 -45.70 -14.52
C ALA A 195 26.39 -44.58 -14.05
N ASP A 196 27.63 -44.92 -13.66
CA ASP A 196 28.58 -44.02 -12.98
C ASP A 196 29.98 -44.04 -13.60
N GLY A 197 30.04 -44.27 -14.92
CA GLY A 197 31.30 -44.25 -15.68
C GLY A 197 32.27 -45.38 -15.30
N TRP A 198 31.74 -46.57 -14.99
CA TRP A 198 32.48 -47.78 -14.59
C TRP A 198 33.11 -47.74 -13.18
N THR A 199 32.69 -46.79 -12.34
CA THR A 199 33.06 -46.77 -10.92
C THR A 199 32.46 -47.98 -10.20
N THR A 200 31.20 -48.31 -10.49
CA THR A 200 30.51 -49.53 -10.09
C THR A 200 29.96 -50.27 -11.30
N ARG A 201 29.68 -51.57 -11.12
CA ARG A 201 29.15 -52.48 -12.16
C ARG A 201 28.00 -53.30 -11.59
N ALA A 202 27.02 -53.62 -12.42
CA ALA A 202 25.98 -54.59 -12.10
C ALA A 202 25.91 -55.61 -13.23
N ALA A 203 25.53 -56.85 -12.91
CA ALA A 203 25.29 -57.91 -13.88
C ALA A 203 23.82 -58.32 -13.81
N ILE A 204 23.28 -58.76 -14.95
CA ILE A 204 21.95 -59.38 -15.06
C ILE A 204 22.09 -60.62 -15.93
N GLU A 205 21.76 -61.80 -15.40
CA GLU A 205 21.79 -63.03 -16.20
C GLU A 205 20.69 -63.07 -17.27
N LEU A 206 21.02 -63.62 -18.44
CA LEU A 206 20.07 -63.86 -19.52
C LEU A 206 19.42 -65.23 -19.32
N GLU A 207 18.32 -65.26 -18.57
CA GLU A 207 17.58 -66.49 -18.28
C GLU A 207 16.80 -67.04 -19.50
N ASN A 208 16.57 -66.21 -20.53
CA ASN A 208 15.67 -66.49 -21.64
C ASN A 208 16.35 -66.82 -22.98
N ILE A 209 17.55 -67.40 -22.96
CA ILE A 209 18.31 -67.70 -24.19
C ILE A 209 17.63 -68.81 -25.00
N SER A 210 17.24 -68.48 -26.23
CA SER A 210 16.61 -69.36 -27.21
C SER A 210 17.45 -69.42 -28.47
N GLY A 211 18.04 -70.58 -28.77
CA GLY A 211 18.92 -70.75 -29.94
C GLY A 211 20.19 -69.90 -29.79
N THR A 212 20.26 -68.80 -30.54
CA THR A 212 21.42 -67.88 -30.58
C THR A 212 21.11 -66.48 -30.05
N SER A 213 19.95 -66.26 -29.42
CA SER A 213 19.51 -64.95 -28.93
C SER A 213 18.93 -65.03 -27.53
N GLY A 214 19.14 -63.98 -26.73
CA GLY A 214 18.55 -63.79 -25.41
C GLY A 214 18.59 -62.32 -25.03
N SER A 215 17.87 -61.91 -23.98
CA SER A 215 17.75 -60.50 -23.61
C SER A 215 17.73 -60.31 -22.10
N ALA A 216 18.25 -59.17 -21.65
CA ALA A 216 18.13 -58.71 -20.28
C ALA A 216 17.65 -57.26 -20.23
N THR A 217 17.04 -56.87 -19.12
CA THR A 217 16.46 -55.54 -18.92
C THR A 217 17.20 -54.81 -17.82
N ILE A 218 17.84 -53.70 -18.18
CA ILE A 218 18.43 -52.76 -17.22
C ILE A 218 17.28 -51.96 -16.59
N PRO A 219 17.15 -51.93 -15.25
CA PRO A 219 16.14 -51.11 -14.58
C PRO A 219 16.25 -49.63 -14.95
N GLY A 220 15.12 -48.93 -15.00
CA GLY A 220 15.08 -47.52 -15.35
C GLY A 220 16.00 -46.64 -14.50
N GLN A 221 16.68 -45.70 -15.15
CA GLN A 221 17.64 -44.79 -14.52
C GLN A 221 17.09 -43.36 -14.44
N THR A 222 17.72 -42.52 -13.62
CA THR A 222 17.38 -41.09 -13.53
C THR A 222 17.70 -40.35 -14.83
N GLY A 223 16.94 -39.31 -15.14
CA GLY A 223 17.15 -38.50 -16.34
C GLY A 223 18.57 -37.93 -16.44
N GLY A 224 19.12 -37.87 -17.66
CA GLY A 224 20.49 -37.38 -17.92
C GLY A 224 21.60 -38.39 -17.62
N THR A 225 21.29 -39.57 -17.09
CA THR A 225 22.27 -40.63 -16.81
C THR A 225 22.82 -41.22 -18.12
N THR A 226 24.13 -41.37 -18.22
CA THR A 226 24.76 -42.16 -19.29
C THR A 226 25.01 -43.58 -18.79
N VAL A 227 24.33 -44.56 -19.41
CA VAL A 227 24.49 -45.98 -19.09
C VAL A 227 25.44 -46.61 -20.08
N ASN A 228 26.50 -47.25 -19.58
CA ASN A 228 27.41 -48.05 -20.39
C ASN A 228 27.18 -49.54 -20.09
N TYR A 229 27.25 -50.38 -21.11
CA TYR A 229 26.99 -51.82 -20.96
C TYR A 229 27.76 -52.66 -21.97
N TYR A 230 27.96 -53.93 -21.64
CA TYR A 230 28.48 -54.99 -22.52
C TYR A 230 27.93 -56.34 -22.06
N PHE A 231 28.02 -57.37 -22.88
CA PHE A 231 27.73 -58.73 -22.44
C PHE A 231 29.01 -59.48 -22.11
N ALA A 232 28.95 -60.37 -21.11
CA ALA A 232 30.02 -61.31 -20.78
C ALA A 232 29.44 -62.71 -20.59
N SER A 233 30.14 -63.76 -21.03
CA SER A 233 29.81 -65.14 -20.66
C SER A 233 30.75 -65.65 -19.57
N SER A 234 30.26 -66.54 -18.72
CA SER A 234 31.00 -67.15 -17.62
C SER A 234 30.35 -68.47 -17.21
N THR A 235 31.09 -69.37 -16.56
CA THR A 235 30.48 -70.48 -15.79
C THR A 235 30.11 -70.05 -14.37
N ILE A 236 30.57 -68.87 -13.95
CA ILE A 236 30.40 -68.32 -12.61
C ILE A 236 29.24 -67.32 -12.62
N ASP A 237 28.52 -67.24 -11.51
CA ASP A 237 27.51 -66.21 -11.29
C ASP A 237 28.13 -64.81 -11.16
N LEU A 238 27.97 -63.96 -12.18
CA LEU A 238 28.48 -62.60 -12.10
C LEU A 238 27.59 -61.66 -11.27
N GLU A 239 26.33 -62.02 -11.01
CA GLU A 239 25.42 -61.22 -10.16
C GLU A 239 25.84 -61.26 -8.68
N ALA A 240 26.47 -62.37 -8.27
CA ALA A 240 26.95 -62.58 -6.90
C ALA A 240 28.39 -62.07 -6.65
N VAL A 241 29.06 -61.50 -7.65
CA VAL A 241 30.47 -61.08 -7.58
C VAL A 241 30.58 -59.61 -7.17
N THR A 242 31.62 -59.27 -6.41
CA THR A 242 31.91 -57.87 -6.07
C THR A 242 32.16 -57.04 -7.33
N ALA A 243 31.34 -56.00 -7.49
CA ALA A 243 31.21 -55.09 -8.62
C ALA A 243 32.45 -54.24 -8.95
N ASN A 244 33.57 -54.86 -9.34
CA ASN A 244 34.74 -54.17 -9.87
C ASN A 244 35.27 -54.84 -11.14
N GLU A 245 36.02 -54.07 -11.94
CA GLU A 245 36.58 -54.45 -13.24
C GLU A 245 37.35 -55.76 -13.18
N GLU A 246 38.35 -55.83 -12.30
CA GLU A 246 39.22 -56.99 -12.16
C GLU A 246 38.41 -58.26 -11.89
N ASN A 247 37.40 -58.18 -11.03
CA ASN A 247 36.61 -59.35 -10.67
C ASN A 247 35.71 -59.86 -11.80
N PHE A 248 35.23 -58.98 -12.67
CA PHE A 248 34.44 -59.35 -13.83
C PHE A 248 35.34 -59.91 -14.94
N ASP A 249 36.46 -59.25 -15.23
CA ASP A 249 37.39 -59.65 -16.29
C ASP A 249 38.03 -61.01 -16.01
N ILE A 250 38.46 -61.27 -14.77
CA ILE A 250 39.08 -62.55 -14.39
C ILE A 250 38.10 -63.73 -14.45
N ARG A 251 36.79 -63.46 -14.48
CA ARG A 251 35.71 -64.48 -14.50
C ARG A 251 35.00 -64.55 -15.85
N SER A 252 35.44 -63.84 -16.88
CA SER A 252 34.76 -63.81 -18.18
C SER A 252 35.41 -64.77 -19.18
N ILE A 253 34.61 -65.62 -19.81
CA ILE A 253 35.01 -66.53 -20.90
C ILE A 253 35.11 -65.74 -22.21
N ALA A 254 34.04 -65.04 -22.57
CA ALA A 254 33.98 -64.16 -23.74
C ALA A 254 33.29 -62.85 -23.35
N THR A 255 33.71 -61.75 -23.98
CA THR A 255 33.09 -60.43 -23.82
C THR A 255 32.63 -59.90 -25.17
N GLY A 256 31.48 -59.25 -25.20
CA GLY A 256 31.01 -58.47 -26.34
C GLY A 256 31.67 -57.09 -26.38
N GLY A 257 31.44 -56.35 -27.47
CA GLY A 257 31.83 -54.94 -27.54
C GLY A 257 31.07 -54.09 -26.50
N ALA A 258 31.69 -53.01 -26.01
CA ALA A 258 30.99 -52.04 -25.16
C ALA A 258 30.07 -51.14 -25.99
N SER A 259 28.90 -50.84 -25.44
CA SER A 259 27.93 -49.88 -25.96
C SER A 259 27.43 -48.96 -24.85
N SER A 260 26.75 -47.88 -25.23
CA SER A 260 26.15 -46.96 -24.27
C SER A 260 24.85 -46.34 -24.78
N TYR A 261 24.06 -45.81 -23.86
CA TYR A 261 22.95 -44.93 -24.16
C TYR A 261 22.83 -43.83 -23.10
N ALA A 262 22.26 -42.69 -23.51
CA ALA A 262 21.86 -41.64 -22.58
C ALA A 262 20.37 -41.79 -22.27
N VAL A 263 19.98 -41.60 -21.01
CA VAL A 263 18.59 -41.39 -20.61
C VAL A 263 18.25 -39.93 -20.84
N ALA A 264 17.09 -39.65 -21.45
CA ALA A 264 16.63 -38.29 -21.66
C ALA A 264 16.55 -37.54 -20.32
N SER A 265 16.86 -36.25 -20.30
CA SER A 265 16.81 -35.45 -19.07
C SER A 265 15.39 -35.35 -18.51
N THR A 266 14.40 -35.32 -19.40
CA THR A 266 12.97 -35.23 -19.12
C THR A 266 12.20 -36.24 -19.98
N TYR A 267 10.92 -36.44 -19.70
CA TYR A 267 10.04 -37.10 -20.68
C TYR A 267 9.81 -36.15 -21.87
N GLU A 268 10.16 -36.58 -23.08
CA GLU A 268 10.04 -35.76 -24.29
C GLU A 268 8.88 -36.23 -25.15
N SER A 269 8.09 -35.29 -25.69
CA SER A 269 7.07 -35.64 -26.67
C SER A 269 7.69 -36.13 -27.98
N ALA A 270 6.99 -37.02 -28.68
CA ALA A 270 7.32 -37.39 -30.05
C ALA A 270 7.18 -36.19 -31.01
N ALA A 271 7.69 -36.32 -32.24
CA ALA A 271 7.64 -35.25 -33.24
C ALA A 271 6.20 -34.88 -33.67
N SER A 272 5.28 -35.84 -33.63
CA SER A 272 3.87 -35.65 -33.95
C SER A 272 2.99 -36.24 -32.83
N PRO A 273 2.97 -35.61 -31.65
CA PRO A 273 2.11 -36.06 -30.56
C PRO A 273 0.64 -35.89 -30.92
N THR A 274 -0.25 -36.55 -30.16
CA THR A 274 -1.69 -36.36 -30.28
C THR A 274 -2.30 -36.00 -28.93
N THR A 275 -2.42 -36.96 -28.03
CA THR A 275 -2.98 -36.76 -26.70
C THR A 275 -2.06 -37.26 -25.59
N TRP A 276 -2.17 -36.69 -24.39
CA TRP A 276 -1.28 -36.96 -23.26
C TRP A 276 -1.21 -38.45 -22.90
N ASN A 277 -2.36 -39.12 -22.79
CA ASN A 277 -2.44 -40.53 -22.39
C ASN A 277 -2.17 -41.53 -23.53
N SER A 278 -1.65 -41.07 -24.68
CA SER A 278 -1.24 -41.94 -25.77
C SER A 278 0.27 -42.21 -25.73
N ALA A 279 0.67 -43.48 -25.61
CA ALA A 279 2.09 -43.87 -25.61
C ALA A 279 2.84 -43.39 -26.86
N SER A 280 2.18 -43.32 -28.02
CA SER A 280 2.78 -42.83 -29.27
C SER A 280 3.05 -41.31 -29.26
N SER A 281 2.48 -40.56 -28.32
CA SER A 281 2.75 -39.13 -28.16
C SER A 281 4.11 -38.84 -27.52
N TRP A 282 4.80 -39.86 -27.01
CA TRP A 282 6.04 -39.73 -26.26
C TRP A 282 7.18 -40.37 -27.04
N ALA A 283 8.33 -39.68 -27.12
CA ALA A 283 9.45 -40.08 -27.98
C ALA A 283 9.91 -41.51 -27.66
N ALA A 284 10.00 -41.85 -26.38
CA ALA A 284 10.41 -43.16 -25.90
C ALA A 284 9.26 -44.20 -25.80
N GLY A 285 8.05 -43.85 -26.24
CA GLY A 285 6.88 -44.73 -26.20
C GLY A 285 6.31 -44.98 -24.80
N LEU A 286 6.67 -44.14 -23.82
CA LEU A 286 6.25 -44.24 -22.41
C LEU A 286 5.54 -42.96 -21.97
N ILE A 287 4.32 -43.11 -21.44
CA ILE A 287 3.56 -42.00 -20.87
C ILE A 287 4.28 -41.50 -19.60
N PRO A 288 4.43 -40.16 -19.41
CA PRO A 288 5.03 -39.59 -18.21
C PRO A 288 4.39 -40.12 -16.95
N SER A 289 5.26 -40.48 -16.00
CA SER A 289 4.83 -40.84 -14.66
C SER A 289 4.35 -39.60 -13.90
N SER A 290 3.59 -39.83 -12.83
CA SER A 290 3.18 -38.75 -11.93
C SER A 290 4.41 -38.04 -11.34
N ALA A 291 4.35 -36.72 -11.26
CA ALA A 291 5.43 -35.86 -10.78
C ALA A 291 6.72 -35.93 -11.63
N ALA A 292 6.60 -36.26 -12.91
CA ALA A 292 7.72 -36.21 -13.85
C ALA A 292 7.99 -34.78 -14.37
N ASP A 293 9.24 -34.52 -14.77
CA ASP A 293 9.59 -33.39 -15.61
C ASP A 293 9.34 -33.74 -17.08
N VAL A 294 8.62 -32.86 -17.79
CA VAL A 294 8.15 -33.09 -19.16
C VAL A 294 8.56 -31.93 -20.07
N THR A 295 9.03 -32.27 -21.27
CA THR A 295 9.35 -31.32 -22.35
C THR A 295 8.51 -31.63 -23.59
N LEU A 296 7.76 -30.63 -24.05
CA LEU A 296 6.90 -30.70 -25.23
C LEU A 296 7.55 -30.01 -26.44
N ASN A 297 7.65 -30.78 -27.52
CA ASN A 297 8.27 -30.40 -28.79
C ASN A 297 7.27 -30.39 -29.97
N GLY A 298 5.99 -30.65 -29.73
CA GLY A 298 4.97 -30.76 -30.77
C GLY A 298 3.56 -30.47 -30.27
N ASN A 299 2.59 -30.65 -31.17
CA ASN A 299 1.19 -30.37 -30.85
C ASN A 299 0.59 -31.49 -29.99
N LEU A 300 0.20 -31.18 -28.75
CA LEU A 300 -0.33 -32.16 -27.80
C LEU A 300 -1.59 -31.60 -27.14
N SER A 301 -2.67 -32.39 -27.11
CA SER A 301 -3.85 -32.08 -26.32
C SER A 301 -3.88 -32.88 -25.03
N LEU A 302 -4.21 -32.21 -23.93
CA LEU A 302 -4.53 -32.91 -22.69
C LEU A 302 -5.82 -33.73 -22.90
N ASP A 303 -5.93 -34.92 -22.31
CA ASP A 303 -7.13 -35.79 -22.42
C ASP A 303 -7.57 -36.39 -21.07
N GLY A 304 -6.97 -35.95 -19.97
CA GLY A 304 -7.31 -36.31 -18.60
C GLY A 304 -6.54 -35.47 -17.58
N ASP A 305 -6.79 -35.69 -16.29
CA ASP A 305 -6.06 -35.02 -15.22
C ASP A 305 -4.63 -35.57 -15.10
N ILE A 306 -3.67 -34.68 -14.83
CA ILE A 306 -2.26 -35.04 -14.74
C ILE A 306 -1.57 -34.37 -13.54
N THR A 307 -0.49 -34.99 -13.07
CA THR A 307 0.39 -34.45 -12.03
C THR A 307 1.82 -34.46 -12.53
N LEU A 308 2.52 -33.32 -12.48
CA LEU A 308 3.86 -33.10 -12.99
C LEU A 308 4.76 -32.45 -11.94
N ALA A 309 6.07 -32.66 -12.05
CA ALA A 309 7.03 -31.80 -11.39
C ALA A 309 7.20 -30.51 -12.19
N SER A 310 7.52 -30.62 -13.48
CA SER A 310 7.65 -29.46 -14.35
C SER A 310 7.16 -29.74 -15.76
N LEU A 311 6.69 -28.69 -16.44
CA LEU A 311 6.30 -28.70 -17.85
C LEU A 311 7.08 -27.62 -18.61
N THR A 312 7.83 -28.02 -19.62
CA THR A 312 8.52 -27.12 -20.54
C THR A 312 7.93 -27.23 -21.94
N LEU A 313 7.54 -26.11 -22.54
CA LEU A 313 7.09 -26.00 -23.92
C LEU A 313 8.20 -25.38 -24.77
N GLU A 314 8.91 -26.19 -25.55
CA GLU A 314 9.98 -25.73 -26.45
C GLU A 314 9.45 -25.40 -27.84
N SER A 315 8.47 -26.17 -28.34
CA SER A 315 7.81 -25.91 -29.62
C SER A 315 6.43 -26.56 -29.73
N GLY A 316 5.66 -26.14 -30.74
CA GLY A 316 4.32 -26.66 -31.00
C GLY A 316 3.24 -26.05 -30.09
N THR A 317 2.04 -26.61 -30.13
CA THR A 317 0.88 -26.15 -29.35
C THR A 317 0.51 -27.16 -28.26
N PHE A 318 0.49 -26.73 -27.01
CA PHE A 318 -0.13 -27.48 -25.92
C PHE A 318 -1.56 -27.00 -25.67
N THR A 319 -2.52 -27.87 -25.97
CA THR A 319 -3.94 -27.66 -25.66
C THR A 319 -4.23 -28.17 -24.27
N ALA A 320 -4.03 -27.31 -23.27
CA ALA A 320 -4.26 -27.63 -21.86
C ALA A 320 -5.76 -27.81 -21.55
N GLY A 321 -6.62 -27.05 -22.23
CA GLY A 321 -8.07 -27.16 -22.13
C GLY A 321 -8.76 -27.04 -23.49
N ASP A 322 -9.89 -27.74 -23.66
CA ASP A 322 -10.73 -27.72 -24.86
C ASP A 322 -12.21 -27.39 -24.53
N GLY A 323 -12.47 -26.87 -23.33
CA GLY A 323 -13.79 -26.66 -22.75
C GLY A 323 -14.22 -27.80 -21.82
N THR A 324 -13.58 -28.97 -21.88
CA THR A 324 -13.76 -30.03 -20.88
C THR A 324 -12.93 -29.69 -19.64
N PRO A 325 -13.50 -29.68 -18.41
CA PRO A 325 -12.73 -29.45 -17.19
C PRO A 325 -11.64 -30.52 -17.02
N ARG A 326 -10.40 -30.08 -16.88
CA ARG A 326 -9.21 -30.92 -16.61
C ARG A 326 -8.27 -30.20 -15.65
N THR A 327 -7.54 -30.98 -14.87
CA THR A 327 -6.62 -30.48 -13.84
C THR A 327 -5.18 -30.83 -14.19
N ILE A 328 -4.30 -29.84 -14.14
CA ILE A 328 -2.84 -30.02 -14.17
C ILE A 328 -2.31 -29.65 -12.79
N THR A 329 -1.79 -30.63 -12.07
CA THR A 329 -1.18 -30.41 -10.74
C THR A 329 0.34 -30.33 -10.88
N ILE A 330 0.93 -29.23 -10.42
CA ILE A 330 2.37 -29.01 -10.34
C ILE A 330 2.82 -29.23 -8.89
N THR A 331 3.75 -30.17 -8.67
CA THR A 331 4.29 -30.45 -7.34
C THR A 331 5.17 -29.29 -6.84
N GLY A 332 5.42 -29.25 -5.52
CA GLY A 332 6.21 -28.18 -4.90
C GLY A 332 7.64 -28.09 -5.45
N GLY A 333 8.08 -26.87 -5.74
CA GLY A 333 9.35 -26.57 -6.41
C GLY A 333 9.28 -26.65 -7.95
N GLY A 334 8.13 -27.01 -8.51
CA GLY A 334 7.91 -27.22 -9.93
C GLY A 334 7.80 -25.94 -10.77
N ALA A 335 7.79 -26.11 -12.10
CA ALA A 335 7.70 -24.99 -13.05
C ALA A 335 6.83 -25.28 -14.28
N ILE A 336 6.16 -24.25 -14.81
CA ILE A 336 5.59 -24.27 -16.17
C ILE A 336 6.30 -23.21 -17.01
N SER A 337 7.08 -23.64 -18.00
CA SER A 337 7.93 -22.76 -18.80
C SER A 337 7.58 -22.83 -20.28
N ASN A 338 7.16 -21.73 -20.89
CA ASN A 338 7.04 -21.60 -22.33
C ASN A 338 8.28 -20.89 -22.92
N THR A 339 9.16 -21.65 -23.56
CA THR A 339 10.43 -21.13 -24.13
C THR A 339 10.38 -20.96 -25.65
N GLY A 340 9.39 -21.56 -26.32
CA GLY A 340 9.21 -21.43 -27.78
C GLY A 340 7.92 -22.03 -28.35
N GLY A 341 6.99 -22.47 -27.49
CA GLY A 341 5.72 -23.07 -27.86
C GLY A 341 4.52 -22.11 -27.78
N THR A 342 3.32 -22.67 -27.98
CA THR A 342 2.03 -22.00 -27.79
C THR A 342 1.23 -22.74 -26.73
N TYR A 343 0.79 -22.03 -25.70
CA TYR A 343 -0.13 -22.55 -24.69
C TYR A 343 -1.56 -22.11 -25.02
N THR A 344 -2.49 -23.05 -25.17
CA THR A 344 -3.91 -22.73 -25.40
C THR A 344 -4.75 -23.25 -24.24
N SER A 345 -5.58 -22.34 -23.73
CA SER A 345 -6.38 -22.49 -22.52
C SER A 345 -7.87 -22.45 -22.86
N SER A 346 -8.64 -23.33 -22.24
CA SER A 346 -10.11 -23.34 -22.33
C SER A 346 -10.66 -24.23 -21.22
N GLY A 347 -10.90 -23.65 -20.05
CA GLY A 347 -11.59 -24.32 -18.94
C GLY A 347 -10.71 -25.16 -18.00
N GLU A 348 -9.40 -25.24 -18.22
CA GLU A 348 -8.50 -26.02 -17.35
C GLU A 348 -8.28 -25.38 -15.97
N LYS A 349 -7.86 -26.20 -15.00
CA LYS A 349 -7.40 -25.77 -13.68
C LYS A 349 -5.94 -26.16 -13.47
N ILE A 350 -5.10 -25.20 -13.12
CA ILE A 350 -3.73 -25.42 -12.68
C ILE A 350 -3.71 -25.41 -11.15
N ILE A 351 -3.12 -26.44 -10.53
CA ILE A 351 -2.92 -26.48 -9.08
C ILE A 351 -1.42 -26.44 -8.82
N PHE A 352 -0.94 -25.44 -8.11
CA PHE A 352 0.40 -25.47 -7.53
C PHE A 352 0.29 -26.01 -6.10
N SER A 353 0.71 -27.26 -5.89
CA SER A 353 0.60 -27.94 -4.58
C SER A 353 1.59 -27.41 -3.53
N GLY A 354 2.50 -26.53 -3.92
CA GLY A 354 3.52 -25.92 -3.06
C GLY A 354 4.12 -24.71 -3.78
N SER A 355 5.39 -24.40 -3.52
CA SER A 355 6.07 -23.32 -4.27
C SER A 355 6.13 -23.65 -5.77
N GLY A 356 6.07 -22.64 -6.63
CA GLY A 356 6.09 -22.84 -8.08
C GLY A 356 6.59 -21.63 -8.86
N THR A 357 6.93 -21.84 -10.12
CA THR A 357 7.35 -20.76 -11.03
C THR A 357 6.71 -20.92 -12.41
N THR A 358 6.47 -19.80 -13.07
CA THR A 358 6.09 -19.79 -14.48
C THR A 358 7.04 -18.89 -15.28
N THR A 359 7.24 -19.20 -16.56
CA THR A 359 8.13 -18.43 -17.43
C THR A 359 7.61 -18.41 -18.86
N GLY A 360 7.78 -17.28 -19.55
CA GLY A 360 7.29 -17.08 -20.91
C GLY A 360 5.80 -16.72 -20.99
N THR A 361 5.26 -16.71 -22.20
CA THR A 361 3.85 -16.35 -22.44
C THR A 361 2.94 -17.52 -22.11
N LEU A 362 2.13 -17.35 -21.07
CA LEU A 362 1.17 -18.32 -20.57
C LEU A 362 -0.15 -17.62 -20.27
N SER A 363 -1.27 -18.25 -20.58
CA SER A 363 -2.61 -17.73 -20.26
C SER A 363 -3.37 -18.89 -19.64
N PHE A 364 -3.50 -18.89 -18.32
CA PHE A 364 -4.23 -19.94 -17.60
C PHE A 364 -5.70 -19.57 -17.44
N ASN A 365 -6.58 -20.56 -17.44
CA ASN A 365 -7.98 -20.32 -17.12
C ASN A 365 -8.16 -20.21 -15.60
N ASN A 366 -8.10 -21.32 -14.85
CA ASN A 366 -8.18 -21.30 -13.39
C ASN A 366 -6.86 -21.72 -12.77
N VAL A 367 -6.49 -21.11 -11.64
CA VAL A 367 -5.27 -21.41 -10.88
C VAL A 367 -5.59 -21.50 -9.39
N GLU A 368 -5.05 -22.51 -8.72
CA GLU A 368 -5.11 -22.69 -7.26
C GLU A 368 -3.71 -22.68 -6.66
N LEU A 369 -3.53 -21.91 -5.59
CA LEU A 369 -2.26 -21.77 -4.88
C LEU A 369 -2.34 -22.43 -3.49
N ASN A 370 -1.51 -23.46 -3.28
CA ASN A 370 -1.24 -24.06 -1.96
C ASN A 370 0.19 -23.72 -1.45
N GLY A 371 0.90 -22.84 -2.16
CA GLY A 371 2.23 -22.33 -1.82
C GLY A 371 2.57 -21.07 -2.61
N GLY A 372 3.79 -20.54 -2.42
CA GLY A 372 4.25 -19.33 -3.09
C GLY A 372 4.57 -19.52 -4.57
N VAL A 373 3.84 -18.84 -5.46
CA VAL A 373 4.04 -18.96 -6.91
C VAL A 373 4.51 -17.67 -7.54
N ASN A 374 5.60 -17.72 -8.30
CA ASN A 374 6.08 -16.61 -9.11
C ASN A 374 5.56 -16.76 -10.54
N PHE A 375 4.67 -15.84 -10.96
CA PHE A 375 4.01 -15.90 -12.27
C PHE A 375 4.84 -15.31 -13.42
N GLY A 376 6.07 -14.84 -13.15
CA GLY A 376 6.91 -14.18 -14.14
C GLY A 376 6.21 -12.98 -14.80
N ALA A 377 6.76 -12.49 -15.92
CA ALA A 377 6.25 -11.30 -16.61
C ALA A 377 5.18 -11.59 -17.67
N GLY A 378 4.96 -12.87 -18.02
CA GLY A 378 4.20 -13.26 -19.21
C GLY A 378 2.96 -14.11 -18.94
N CYS A 379 2.57 -14.27 -17.66
CA CYS A 379 1.42 -15.09 -17.29
C CYS A 379 0.16 -14.24 -17.08
N SER A 380 -0.94 -14.62 -17.71
CA SER A 380 -2.27 -14.06 -17.45
C SER A 380 -3.23 -15.11 -16.90
N ILE A 381 -4.26 -14.65 -16.19
CA ILE A 381 -5.34 -15.48 -15.65
C ILE A 381 -6.68 -15.00 -16.22
N GLN A 382 -7.41 -15.89 -16.86
CA GLN A 382 -8.67 -15.57 -17.56
C GLN A 382 -9.92 -15.95 -16.77
N GLY A 383 -9.82 -16.92 -15.88
CA GLY A 383 -10.90 -17.41 -15.01
C GLY A 383 -10.69 -16.95 -13.58
N ALA A 384 -10.17 -17.81 -12.70
CA ALA A 384 -9.95 -17.47 -11.30
C ALA A 384 -8.53 -17.76 -10.82
N LEU A 385 -7.98 -16.87 -10.00
CA LEU A 385 -6.85 -17.16 -9.11
C LEU A 385 -7.40 -17.39 -7.70
N GLU A 386 -7.36 -18.64 -7.24
CA GLU A 386 -7.82 -19.02 -5.90
C GLU A 386 -6.63 -19.21 -4.95
N ILE A 387 -6.59 -18.41 -3.89
CA ILE A 387 -5.58 -18.48 -2.84
C ILE A 387 -6.13 -19.33 -1.70
N LEU A 388 -5.50 -20.48 -1.46
CA LEU A 388 -5.81 -21.36 -0.33
C LEU A 388 -4.83 -21.15 0.83
N SER A 389 -5.00 -21.93 1.90
CA SER A 389 -4.11 -21.91 3.05
C SER A 389 -2.66 -22.18 2.62
N GLY A 390 -1.75 -21.27 2.95
CA GLY A 390 -0.34 -21.33 2.56
C GLY A 390 -0.02 -20.85 1.14
N GLY A 391 -1.04 -20.58 0.31
CA GLY A 391 -0.88 -19.98 -1.01
C GLY A 391 -0.58 -18.50 -0.95
N TYR A 392 0.26 -18.01 -1.86
CA TYR A 392 0.51 -16.57 -2.07
C TYR A 392 1.18 -16.34 -3.43
N VAL A 393 1.08 -15.12 -3.94
CA VAL A 393 1.85 -14.68 -5.11
C VAL A 393 3.25 -14.27 -4.65
N ASN A 394 4.29 -14.89 -5.21
CA ASN A 394 5.67 -14.61 -4.88
C ASN A 394 6.34 -13.75 -5.98
N THR A 395 6.77 -12.53 -5.63
CA THR A 395 7.56 -11.62 -6.48
C THR A 395 6.83 -11.02 -7.68
N ASN A 396 6.23 -11.83 -8.57
CA ASN A 396 5.53 -11.33 -9.76
C ASN A 396 4.08 -11.83 -9.79
N ALA A 397 3.16 -10.88 -9.89
CA ALA A 397 1.74 -11.13 -10.06
C ALA A 397 1.39 -11.53 -11.50
N PRO A 398 0.35 -12.34 -11.70
CA PRO A 398 -0.22 -12.51 -13.03
C PRO A 398 -0.93 -11.23 -13.48
N THR A 399 -1.16 -11.11 -14.80
CA THR A 399 -2.12 -10.14 -15.33
C THR A 399 -3.53 -10.73 -15.28
N PHE A 400 -4.48 -10.00 -14.71
CA PHE A 400 -5.87 -10.42 -14.66
C PHE A 400 -6.59 -10.06 -15.96
N GLY A 401 -7.21 -11.06 -16.60
CA GLY A 401 -8.06 -10.84 -17.77
C GLY A 401 -9.40 -10.21 -17.40
N THR A 402 -10.06 -9.57 -18.37
CA THR A 402 -11.43 -9.05 -18.18
C THR A 402 -12.38 -10.17 -17.74
N GLY A 403 -13.11 -9.93 -16.66
CA GLY A 403 -14.03 -10.92 -16.05
C GLY A 403 -13.37 -11.97 -15.15
N SER A 404 -12.04 -11.94 -14.98
CA SER A 404 -11.35 -12.86 -14.08
C SER A 404 -11.58 -12.50 -12.61
N THR A 405 -11.37 -13.47 -11.71
CA THR A 405 -11.59 -13.30 -10.26
C THR A 405 -10.34 -13.65 -9.45
N LEU A 406 -9.90 -12.73 -8.59
CA LEU A 406 -9.00 -13.02 -7.49
C LEU A 406 -9.82 -13.45 -6.27
N LYS A 407 -9.70 -14.72 -5.88
CA LYS A 407 -10.50 -15.34 -4.82
C LYS A 407 -9.63 -15.67 -3.61
N TYR A 408 -10.00 -15.13 -2.46
CA TYR A 408 -9.42 -15.47 -1.16
C TYR A 408 -10.24 -16.58 -0.52
N ASN A 409 -9.66 -17.77 -0.39
CA ASN A 409 -10.27 -18.96 0.21
C ASN A 409 -9.26 -19.69 1.11
N ASN A 410 -8.49 -18.91 1.86
CA ASN A 410 -7.36 -19.38 2.66
C ASN A 410 -7.76 -19.86 4.07
N GLY A 411 -8.99 -19.60 4.50
CA GLY A 411 -9.54 -20.06 5.79
C GLY A 411 -8.96 -19.35 7.02
N GLY A 412 -8.42 -18.14 6.84
CA GLY A 412 -7.90 -17.27 7.90
C GLY A 412 -7.64 -15.86 7.38
N THR A 413 -6.89 -15.05 8.13
CA THR A 413 -6.49 -13.70 7.70
C THR A 413 -5.41 -13.77 6.62
N TYR A 414 -5.63 -13.05 5.52
CA TYR A 414 -4.70 -12.87 4.41
C TYR A 414 -4.45 -11.38 4.21
N GLY A 415 -3.18 -11.00 4.25
CA GLY A 415 -2.77 -9.64 4.01
C GLY A 415 -2.60 -9.34 2.52
N VAL A 416 -3.26 -8.29 2.02
CA VAL A 416 -3.06 -7.77 0.65
C VAL A 416 -1.59 -7.51 0.40
N GLY A 417 -1.10 -7.98 -0.74
CA GLY A 417 0.29 -7.92 -1.17
C GLY A 417 0.42 -8.00 -2.69
N THR A 418 1.41 -8.77 -3.16
CA THR A 418 1.79 -8.80 -4.58
C THR A 418 0.66 -9.26 -5.50
N GLU A 419 -0.25 -10.11 -5.03
CA GLU A 419 -1.39 -10.57 -5.82
C GLU A 419 -2.35 -9.45 -6.24
N TRP A 420 -2.38 -8.33 -5.52
CA TRP A 420 -3.27 -7.20 -5.79
C TRP A 420 -2.70 -6.30 -6.89
N ASN A 421 -2.64 -6.84 -8.10
CA ASN A 421 -2.10 -6.15 -9.28
C ASN A 421 -3.24 -5.82 -10.25
N SER A 422 -4.10 -4.89 -9.84
CA SER A 422 -5.32 -4.51 -10.57
C SER A 422 -6.22 -5.72 -10.89
N PRO A 423 -6.70 -6.46 -9.87
CA PRO A 423 -7.63 -7.56 -10.11
C PRO A 423 -8.91 -7.04 -10.75
N HIS A 424 -9.54 -7.88 -11.58
CA HIS A 424 -10.82 -7.51 -12.20
C HIS A 424 -11.97 -7.70 -11.21
N HIS A 425 -12.29 -8.93 -10.82
CA HIS A 425 -13.19 -9.23 -9.72
C HIS A 425 -12.43 -9.70 -8.50
N VAL A 426 -12.98 -9.43 -7.31
CA VAL A 426 -12.45 -9.91 -6.04
C VAL A 426 -13.54 -10.66 -5.28
N SER A 427 -13.24 -11.83 -4.76
CA SER A 427 -14.14 -12.54 -3.86
C SER A 427 -13.47 -13.06 -2.60
N ILE A 428 -14.17 -12.96 -1.48
CA ILE A 428 -13.70 -13.42 -0.17
C ILE A 428 -14.64 -14.52 0.30
N ALA A 429 -14.11 -15.73 0.41
CA ALA A 429 -14.88 -16.90 0.79
C ALA A 429 -15.16 -16.97 2.30
N SER A 430 -16.15 -17.77 2.67
CA SER A 430 -16.51 -18.04 4.07
C SER A 430 -15.30 -18.51 4.89
N GLY A 431 -15.12 -17.92 6.08
CA GLY A 431 -14.02 -18.24 6.99
C GLY A 431 -12.67 -17.61 6.61
N SER A 432 -12.61 -16.82 5.54
CA SER A 432 -11.43 -16.04 5.17
C SER A 432 -11.59 -14.57 5.52
N GLU A 433 -10.51 -13.91 5.85
CA GLU A 433 -10.44 -12.47 6.08
C GLU A 433 -9.38 -11.87 5.15
N LEU A 434 -9.74 -10.84 4.39
CA LEU A 434 -8.84 -10.04 3.60
C LEU A 434 -8.51 -8.76 4.36
N ASP A 435 -7.24 -8.55 4.67
CA ASP A 435 -6.73 -7.40 5.42
C ASP A 435 -5.84 -6.54 4.52
N PHE A 436 -6.13 -5.25 4.41
CA PHE A 436 -5.39 -4.31 3.56
C PHE A 436 -4.10 -3.75 4.20
N ASN A 437 -3.73 -4.13 5.43
CA ASN A 437 -2.43 -3.85 6.07
C ASN A 437 -1.92 -2.40 5.93
N THR A 438 -2.73 -1.38 6.20
CA THR A 438 -2.32 0.05 6.06
C THR A 438 -1.86 0.48 4.65
N SER A 439 -2.48 -0.08 3.60
CA SER A 439 -2.17 0.28 2.20
C SER A 439 -2.62 1.69 1.82
N GLY A 440 -2.19 2.14 0.63
CA GLY A 440 -2.67 3.37 -0.01
C GLY A 440 -4.03 3.16 -0.68
N ALA A 441 -4.30 3.93 -1.73
CA ALA A 441 -5.48 3.72 -2.56
C ALA A 441 -5.34 2.42 -3.37
N GLU A 442 -6.41 1.63 -3.42
CA GLU A 442 -6.46 0.34 -4.11
C GLU A 442 -7.72 0.23 -4.96
N SER A 443 -7.66 -0.53 -6.06
CA SER A 443 -8.79 -0.64 -6.98
C SER A 443 -8.97 -2.03 -7.59
N CYS A 444 -10.21 -2.39 -7.88
CA CYS A 444 -10.56 -3.48 -8.80
C CYS A 444 -11.49 -3.00 -9.93
N ASP A 445 -11.31 -3.54 -11.13
CA ASP A 445 -12.03 -3.09 -12.34
C ASP A 445 -13.50 -3.56 -12.40
N GLY A 446 -13.90 -4.44 -11.50
CA GLY A 446 -15.24 -5.02 -11.46
C GLY A 446 -15.74 -5.17 -10.03
N ASN A 447 -16.42 -6.29 -9.76
CA ASN A 447 -17.13 -6.50 -8.51
C ASN A 447 -16.23 -6.95 -7.35
N ILE A 448 -16.57 -6.50 -6.14
CA ILE A 448 -16.15 -7.09 -4.87
C ILE A 448 -17.31 -7.89 -4.30
N THR A 449 -17.07 -9.15 -3.94
CA THR A 449 -18.08 -10.02 -3.31
C THR A 449 -17.53 -10.64 -2.04
N ILE A 450 -18.17 -10.37 -0.91
CA ILE A 450 -17.85 -10.97 0.38
C ILE A 450 -18.93 -12.03 0.64
N ASP A 451 -18.53 -13.30 0.64
CA ASP A 451 -19.43 -14.41 0.92
C ASP A 451 -19.84 -14.42 2.40
N ALA A 452 -20.94 -15.12 2.72
CA ALA A 452 -21.39 -15.24 4.11
C ALA A 452 -20.29 -15.83 5.01
N GLY A 453 -19.92 -15.11 6.07
CA GLY A 453 -18.82 -15.45 6.97
C GLY A 453 -17.41 -15.15 6.44
N GLY A 454 -17.28 -14.52 5.27
CA GLY A 454 -16.04 -13.88 4.82
C GLY A 454 -15.94 -12.45 5.37
N ASN A 455 -14.72 -11.91 5.48
CA ASN A 455 -14.49 -10.57 6.00
C ASN A 455 -13.52 -9.78 5.11
N LEU A 456 -13.83 -8.51 4.85
CA LEU A 456 -12.90 -7.54 4.28
C LEU A 456 -12.65 -6.46 5.33
N ASN A 457 -11.38 -6.26 5.68
CA ASN A 457 -10.92 -5.26 6.62
C ASN A 457 -9.96 -4.28 5.93
N MET A 458 -10.36 -3.01 5.84
CA MET A 458 -9.53 -1.94 5.28
C MET A 458 -8.48 -1.42 6.28
N ASP A 459 -8.48 -1.91 7.53
CA ASP A 459 -7.49 -1.60 8.57
C ASP A 459 -7.21 -0.08 8.68
N ALA A 460 -5.96 0.39 8.59
CA ALA A 460 -5.62 1.81 8.51
C ALA A 460 -5.17 2.24 7.09
N MET A 461 -5.94 1.87 6.06
CA MET A 461 -5.78 2.40 4.69
C MET A 461 -5.87 3.92 4.62
N THR A 462 -4.90 4.54 3.94
CA THR A 462 -4.80 6.01 3.81
C THR A 462 -5.39 6.56 2.51
N GLY A 463 -5.86 5.68 1.62
CA GLY A 463 -6.54 6.02 0.38
C GLY A 463 -7.72 5.10 0.11
N ALA A 464 -8.59 5.52 -0.81
CA ALA A 464 -9.86 4.83 -1.04
C ALA A 464 -9.68 3.42 -1.63
N LEU A 465 -10.58 2.52 -1.27
CA LEU A 465 -10.82 1.27 -1.98
C LEU A 465 -11.88 1.51 -3.06
N THR A 466 -11.50 1.36 -4.33
CA THR A 466 -12.39 1.59 -5.47
C THR A 466 -12.82 0.27 -6.12
N ALA A 467 -14.12 0.02 -6.15
CA ALA A 467 -14.73 -1.04 -6.94
C ALA A 467 -15.46 -0.43 -8.14
N ALA A 468 -14.93 -0.58 -9.36
CA ALA A 468 -15.60 -0.05 -10.55
C ALA A 468 -16.92 -0.79 -10.88
N GLY A 469 -17.12 -1.99 -10.34
CA GLY A 469 -18.37 -2.75 -10.40
C GLY A 469 -19.16 -2.73 -9.10
N ASN A 470 -19.92 -3.81 -8.86
CA ASN A 470 -20.79 -3.94 -7.69
C ASN A 470 -20.00 -4.29 -6.44
N VAL A 471 -20.47 -3.81 -5.28
CA VAL A 471 -20.02 -4.29 -3.97
C VAL A 471 -21.14 -5.08 -3.32
N THR A 472 -20.91 -6.36 -3.04
CA THR A 472 -21.89 -7.26 -2.42
C THR A 472 -21.36 -7.82 -1.11
N ILE A 473 -22.06 -7.53 -0.02
CA ILE A 473 -21.66 -7.83 1.35
C ILE A 473 -22.62 -8.87 1.95
N ASN A 474 -22.27 -10.15 1.88
CA ASN A 474 -22.97 -11.22 2.59
C ASN A 474 -22.29 -11.57 3.93
N GLY A 475 -21.01 -11.21 4.08
CA GLY A 475 -20.22 -11.33 5.31
C GLY A 475 -20.00 -9.96 5.96
N THR A 476 -18.77 -9.63 6.31
CA THR A 476 -18.43 -8.33 6.93
C THR A 476 -17.54 -7.49 6.02
N LEU A 477 -17.85 -6.20 5.87
CA LEU A 477 -16.93 -5.20 5.35
C LEU A 477 -16.70 -4.14 6.44
N SER A 478 -15.46 -3.95 6.86
CA SER A 478 -15.06 -2.85 7.74
C SER A 478 -14.19 -1.88 6.96
N MET A 479 -14.66 -0.64 6.85
CA MET A 479 -13.94 0.48 6.25
C MET A 479 -12.76 0.91 7.11
N SER A 480 -11.92 1.81 6.61
CA SER A 480 -10.69 2.14 7.31
C SER A 480 -10.93 2.89 8.62
N THR A 481 -10.08 2.63 9.60
CA THR A 481 -10.01 3.39 10.85
C THR A 481 -9.37 4.77 10.70
N VAL A 482 -8.71 5.09 9.57
CA VAL A 482 -8.05 6.39 9.34
C VAL A 482 -8.67 7.15 8.16
N VAL A 483 -8.57 8.48 8.20
CA VAL A 483 -9.11 9.38 7.16
C VAL A 483 -8.43 9.11 5.81
N GLY A 484 -9.22 9.15 4.74
CA GLY A 484 -8.79 8.87 3.37
C GLY A 484 -9.08 7.44 2.91
N GLY A 485 -9.25 6.49 3.83
CA GLY A 485 -9.65 5.11 3.54
C GLY A 485 -11.16 4.94 3.29
N ASP A 486 -11.67 5.68 2.31
CA ASP A 486 -13.07 5.68 1.87
C ASP A 486 -13.40 4.51 0.92
N LEU A 487 -14.68 4.28 0.63
CA LEU A 487 -15.15 3.25 -0.30
C LEU A 487 -15.83 3.90 -1.49
N GLU A 488 -15.34 3.62 -2.69
CA GLU A 488 -15.92 4.10 -3.94
C GLU A 488 -16.53 2.95 -4.73
N VAL A 489 -17.79 3.12 -5.16
CA VAL A 489 -18.57 2.09 -5.84
C VAL A 489 -19.08 2.62 -7.19
N GLY A 490 -18.68 1.94 -8.26
CA GLY A 490 -19.10 2.22 -9.63
C GLY A 490 -20.36 1.46 -10.08
N GLY A 491 -20.70 0.35 -9.41
CA GLY A 491 -21.90 -0.47 -9.65
C GLY A 491 -22.92 -0.41 -8.52
N ASP A 492 -23.72 -1.46 -8.35
CA ASP A 492 -24.70 -1.54 -7.26
C ASP A 492 -24.01 -1.83 -5.91
N PHE A 493 -24.55 -1.27 -4.83
CA PHE A 493 -24.17 -1.61 -3.46
C PHE A 493 -25.24 -2.49 -2.84
N GLU A 494 -24.86 -3.69 -2.40
CA GLU A 494 -25.76 -4.69 -1.85
C GLU A 494 -25.30 -5.10 -0.44
N LEU A 495 -26.07 -4.71 0.59
CA LEU A 495 -25.93 -5.19 1.96
C LEU A 495 -26.94 -6.32 2.20
N ALA A 496 -26.52 -7.56 1.94
CA ALA A 496 -27.39 -8.71 2.00
C ALA A 496 -27.87 -9.03 3.43
N SER A 497 -28.97 -9.77 3.56
CA SER A 497 -29.48 -10.26 4.84
C SER A 497 -28.41 -11.03 5.64
N GLY A 498 -27.96 -10.45 6.76
CA GLY A 498 -26.93 -11.02 7.64
C GLY A 498 -25.51 -10.52 7.35
N GLY A 499 -25.33 -9.68 6.32
CA GLY A 499 -24.12 -8.91 6.12
C GLY A 499 -23.95 -7.82 7.17
N THR A 500 -22.71 -7.39 7.40
CA THR A 500 -22.36 -6.30 8.32
C THR A 500 -21.46 -5.31 7.59
N PHE A 501 -21.81 -4.03 7.69
CA PHE A 501 -21.02 -2.93 7.12
C PHE A 501 -20.64 -2.00 8.27
N ASN A 502 -19.34 -1.89 8.55
CA ASN A 502 -18.79 -0.95 9.52
C ASN A 502 -18.10 0.17 8.74
N GLU A 503 -18.77 1.31 8.67
CA GLU A 503 -18.40 2.53 7.97
C GLU A 503 -17.24 3.32 8.61
N ASN A 504 -17.02 3.20 9.92
CA ASN A 504 -15.93 3.84 10.67
C ASN A 504 -15.77 5.34 10.40
N ASP A 505 -16.88 6.08 10.31
CA ASP A 505 -16.90 7.50 9.94
C ASP A 505 -16.21 7.81 8.59
N ARG A 506 -16.25 6.87 7.63
CA ARG A 506 -15.70 7.06 6.27
C ARG A 506 -16.78 7.26 5.23
N ALA A 507 -16.41 7.86 4.11
CA ALA A 507 -17.35 8.18 3.06
C ALA A 507 -17.62 6.97 2.15
N LEU A 508 -18.90 6.69 1.91
CA LEU A 508 -19.35 5.82 0.84
C LEU A 508 -19.71 6.67 -0.39
N THR A 509 -18.94 6.50 -1.46
CA THR A 509 -19.10 7.26 -2.71
C THR A 509 -19.71 6.41 -3.82
N PHE A 510 -20.75 6.94 -4.45
CA PHE A 510 -21.36 6.37 -5.65
C PHE A 510 -20.96 7.20 -6.88
N ASN A 511 -20.07 6.66 -7.71
CA ASN A 511 -19.43 7.39 -8.83
C ASN A 511 -19.62 6.71 -10.20
N GLY A 512 -20.50 5.71 -10.29
CA GLY A 512 -20.76 4.97 -11.51
C GLY A 512 -21.35 5.81 -12.64
N THR A 513 -21.03 5.47 -13.89
CA THR A 513 -21.54 6.17 -15.09
C THR A 513 -22.94 5.71 -15.51
N GLY A 514 -23.38 4.54 -15.04
CA GLY A 514 -24.71 3.97 -15.30
C GLY A 514 -25.72 4.25 -14.19
N ALA A 515 -26.88 3.60 -14.24
CA ALA A 515 -27.76 3.51 -13.08
C ALA A 515 -27.07 2.66 -11.99
N GLN A 516 -27.22 3.06 -10.73
CA GLN A 516 -26.76 2.31 -9.55
C GLN A 516 -27.92 2.16 -8.58
N SER A 517 -27.91 1.10 -7.80
CA SER A 517 -28.88 0.86 -6.74
C SER A 517 -28.19 0.63 -5.40
N VAL A 518 -28.83 1.07 -4.32
CA VAL A 518 -28.51 0.68 -2.95
C VAL A 518 -29.56 -0.32 -2.51
N ASN A 519 -29.14 -1.55 -2.28
CA ASN A 519 -30.01 -2.65 -1.90
C ASN A 519 -29.65 -3.14 -0.50
N GLY A 520 -30.65 -3.54 0.27
CA GLY A 520 -30.44 -4.21 1.53
C GLY A 520 -31.73 -4.66 2.19
N ASN A 521 -31.59 -5.39 3.29
CA ASN A 521 -32.72 -5.86 4.10
C ASN A 521 -32.91 -5.06 5.41
N THR A 522 -32.03 -4.11 5.67
CA THR A 522 -32.02 -3.21 6.83
C THR A 522 -31.64 -1.80 6.39
N ASN A 523 -31.92 -0.82 7.24
CA ASN A 523 -31.49 0.56 7.01
C ASN A 523 -29.98 0.60 6.83
N LEU A 524 -29.53 1.29 5.79
CA LEU A 524 -28.12 1.61 5.60
C LEU A 524 -27.83 2.86 6.42
N VAL A 525 -26.98 2.73 7.45
CA VAL A 525 -26.59 3.85 8.31
C VAL A 525 -25.19 4.29 7.90
N LEU A 526 -25.01 5.59 7.68
CA LEU A 526 -23.74 6.17 7.25
C LEU A 526 -23.47 7.47 8.00
N LYS A 527 -22.21 7.73 8.33
CA LYS A 527 -21.79 9.09 8.69
C LYS A 527 -21.69 9.99 7.47
N TYR A 528 -21.10 9.49 6.39
CA TYR A 528 -20.79 10.26 5.19
C TYR A 528 -21.17 9.51 3.91
N ALA A 529 -21.93 10.17 3.05
CA ALA A 529 -22.37 9.61 1.76
C ALA A 529 -22.16 10.63 0.64
N ILE A 530 -21.60 10.18 -0.49
CA ILE A 530 -21.34 11.03 -1.65
C ILE A 530 -22.03 10.43 -2.88
N VAL A 531 -22.90 11.20 -3.51
CA VAL A 531 -23.49 10.87 -4.82
C VAL A 531 -22.80 11.76 -5.86
N ASN A 532 -21.84 11.18 -6.56
CA ASN A 532 -21.01 11.87 -7.56
C ASN A 532 -21.12 11.15 -8.91
N LYS A 533 -22.34 11.10 -9.43
CA LYS A 533 -22.61 10.39 -10.69
C LYS A 533 -22.48 11.37 -11.85
N ALA A 534 -21.53 11.12 -12.75
CA ALA A 534 -21.41 11.91 -13.98
C ALA A 534 -22.64 11.77 -14.89
N SER A 535 -23.32 10.61 -14.81
CA SER A 535 -24.59 10.32 -15.49
C SER A 535 -25.35 9.21 -14.76
N GLY A 536 -26.66 9.10 -15.04
CA GLY A 536 -27.53 8.09 -14.44
C GLY A 536 -28.08 8.49 -13.07
N THR A 537 -28.83 7.57 -12.47
CA THR A 537 -29.55 7.74 -11.20
C THR A 537 -29.00 6.75 -10.17
N LEU A 538 -28.84 7.19 -8.92
CA LEU A 538 -28.70 6.30 -7.77
C LEU A 538 -30.10 6.05 -7.20
N THR A 539 -30.55 4.80 -7.17
CA THR A 539 -31.88 4.43 -6.66
C THR A 539 -31.76 3.72 -5.32
N LEU A 540 -32.50 4.17 -4.31
CA LEU A 540 -32.60 3.46 -3.04
C LEU A 540 -33.66 2.34 -3.12
N ASN A 541 -33.29 1.14 -2.71
CA ASN A 541 -34.21 0.01 -2.49
C ASN A 541 -34.19 -0.45 -1.02
N THR A 542 -33.55 0.35 -0.16
CA THR A 542 -33.55 0.22 1.30
C THR A 542 -33.46 1.63 1.91
N PRO A 543 -34.00 1.88 3.12
CA PRO A 543 -33.85 3.17 3.78
C PRO A 543 -32.39 3.54 4.02
N LEU A 544 -32.08 4.83 3.94
CA LEU A 544 -30.79 5.43 4.22
C LEU A 544 -30.91 6.36 5.43
N GLU A 545 -29.99 6.24 6.38
CA GLU A 545 -29.89 7.10 7.56
C GLU A 545 -28.51 7.76 7.58
N ILE A 546 -28.49 9.08 7.68
CA ILE A 546 -27.27 9.85 7.92
C ILE A 546 -27.24 10.20 9.40
N GLU A 547 -26.20 9.74 10.10
CA GLU A 547 -26.05 9.92 11.54
C GLU A 547 -25.96 11.40 11.93
N ALA A 548 -26.21 11.71 13.21
CA ALA A 548 -26.10 13.07 13.75
C ALA A 548 -24.71 13.65 13.47
N GLY A 549 -24.65 14.86 12.90
CA GLY A 549 -23.42 15.50 12.47
C GLY A 549 -22.75 14.89 11.21
N GLY A 550 -23.41 13.93 10.56
CA GLY A 550 -23.01 13.37 9.27
C GLY A 550 -23.44 14.22 8.06
N ILE A 551 -22.95 13.87 6.87
CA ILE A 551 -23.17 14.68 5.66
C ILE A 551 -23.50 13.80 4.45
N LEU A 552 -24.52 14.22 3.70
CA LEU A 552 -24.83 13.71 2.35
C LEU A 552 -24.46 14.76 1.30
N TRP A 553 -23.57 14.41 0.37
CA TRP A 553 -23.19 15.25 -0.77
C TRP A 553 -23.80 14.76 -2.08
N PRO A 554 -24.92 15.35 -2.54
CA PRO A 554 -25.48 15.10 -3.87
C PRO A 554 -24.78 15.96 -4.94
N THR A 555 -23.46 15.77 -5.08
CA THR A 555 -22.58 16.59 -5.93
C THR A 555 -22.95 16.51 -7.41
N SER A 556 -23.35 15.34 -7.91
CA SER A 556 -23.85 15.19 -9.28
C SER A 556 -24.68 13.92 -9.47
N GLY A 557 -25.56 13.96 -10.47
CA GLY A 557 -26.56 12.94 -10.74
C GLY A 557 -27.79 13.07 -9.85
N THR A 558 -28.78 12.21 -10.10
CA THR A 558 -30.00 12.16 -9.30
C THR A 558 -29.91 11.04 -8.26
N LEU A 559 -30.19 11.35 -6.99
CA LEU A 559 -30.55 10.38 -5.96
C LEU A 559 -32.07 10.22 -5.95
N ASP A 560 -32.57 9.08 -6.40
CA ASP A 560 -34.00 8.73 -6.35
C ASP A 560 -34.26 7.86 -5.13
N LEU A 561 -35.04 8.39 -4.18
CA LEU A 561 -35.41 7.67 -2.97
C LEU A 561 -36.36 6.50 -3.25
N ASN A 562 -37.04 6.48 -4.41
CA ASN A 562 -37.91 5.37 -4.82
C ASN A 562 -38.91 4.91 -3.75
N SER A 563 -39.45 5.87 -2.99
CA SER A 563 -40.36 5.66 -1.84
C SER A 563 -39.72 5.04 -0.59
N GLU A 564 -38.42 4.81 -0.57
CA GLU A 564 -37.65 4.50 0.64
C GLU A 564 -37.39 5.75 1.48
N GLY A 565 -37.13 5.55 2.77
CA GLY A 565 -36.85 6.64 3.69
C GLY A 565 -35.41 7.15 3.56
N LEU A 566 -35.22 8.47 3.53
CA LEU A 566 -33.95 9.12 3.86
C LEU A 566 -34.14 9.91 5.15
N THR A 567 -33.42 9.55 6.21
CA THR A 567 -33.46 10.24 7.51
C THR A 567 -32.13 10.93 7.78
N MET A 568 -32.19 12.23 8.08
CA MET A 568 -31.04 13.04 8.47
C MET A 568 -31.14 13.29 9.98
N HIS A 569 -30.29 12.65 10.78
CA HIS A 569 -30.42 12.64 12.23
C HIS A 569 -29.88 13.90 12.91
N SER A 570 -30.41 14.20 14.09
CA SER A 570 -29.90 15.29 14.93
C SER A 570 -30.06 14.99 16.42
N ASP A 571 -28.98 15.21 17.16
CA ASP A 571 -28.92 15.10 18.61
C ASP A 571 -27.89 16.08 19.21
N ALA A 572 -27.54 15.90 20.48
CA ALA A 572 -26.56 16.75 21.17
C ALA A 572 -25.14 16.70 20.57
N THR A 573 -24.83 15.72 19.72
CA THR A 573 -23.54 15.60 19.02
C THR A 573 -23.50 16.39 17.71
N GLY A 574 -24.66 16.78 17.18
CA GLY A 574 -24.77 17.61 15.99
C GLY A 574 -26.05 17.40 15.17
N THR A 575 -26.14 18.13 14.06
CA THR A 575 -27.22 18.00 13.07
C THR A 575 -26.63 17.53 11.75
N ALA A 576 -27.20 16.47 11.17
CA ALA A 576 -26.81 16.01 9.85
C ALA A 576 -27.14 17.08 8.78
N ALA A 577 -26.36 17.12 7.69
CA ALA A 577 -26.51 18.13 6.64
C ALA A 577 -26.57 17.51 5.23
N ILE A 578 -27.26 18.20 4.32
CA ILE A 578 -27.21 17.92 2.87
C ILE A 578 -26.42 19.04 2.22
N GLY A 579 -25.22 18.71 1.74
CA GLY A 579 -24.31 19.65 1.09
C GLY A 579 -24.87 20.26 -0.20
N ALA A 580 -24.03 21.03 -0.89
CA ALA A 580 -24.37 21.65 -2.17
C ALA A 580 -24.93 20.61 -3.15
N VAL A 581 -26.14 20.89 -3.66
CA VAL A 581 -26.84 20.05 -4.62
C VAL A 581 -26.38 20.45 -6.01
N GLY A 582 -25.62 19.59 -6.66
CA GLY A 582 -25.20 19.81 -8.04
C GLY A 582 -26.26 19.37 -9.06
N THR A 583 -25.80 18.87 -10.21
CA THR A 583 -26.69 18.57 -11.33
C THR A 583 -27.44 17.24 -11.13
N GLY A 584 -28.74 17.26 -10.82
CA GLY A 584 -29.62 16.08 -10.82
C GLY A 584 -30.52 15.94 -9.58
N GLY A 585 -30.05 16.38 -8.40
CA GLY A 585 -30.84 16.56 -7.18
C GLY A 585 -31.27 15.28 -6.44
N ILE A 586 -32.11 15.45 -5.41
CA ILE A 586 -32.74 14.37 -4.66
C ILE A 586 -34.23 14.31 -5.03
N THR A 587 -34.74 13.15 -5.43
CA THR A 587 -36.16 12.93 -5.77
C THR A 587 -36.83 12.09 -4.70
N GLY A 588 -37.81 12.67 -4.00
CA GLY A 588 -38.54 12.04 -2.91
C GLY A 588 -38.62 12.96 -1.68
N ASN A 589 -39.28 12.49 -0.63
CA ASN A 589 -39.37 13.23 0.62
C ASN A 589 -38.28 12.76 1.59
N VAL A 590 -37.60 13.71 2.21
CA VAL A 590 -36.56 13.50 3.23
C VAL A 590 -37.16 13.73 4.60
N THR A 591 -36.89 12.83 5.55
CA THR A 591 -37.12 13.05 6.97
C THR A 591 -35.90 13.75 7.55
N PHE A 592 -36.11 14.87 8.22
CA PHE A 592 -35.02 15.65 8.78
C PHE A 592 -35.29 15.95 10.24
N GLU A 593 -34.25 15.79 11.05
CA GLU A 593 -34.28 16.04 12.48
C GLU A 593 -33.59 17.35 12.84
N ARG A 594 -34.15 18.07 13.81
CA ARG A 594 -33.53 19.25 14.43
C ARG A 594 -33.58 19.10 15.95
N TYR A 595 -32.41 18.95 16.54
CA TYR A 595 -32.23 18.94 17.98
C TYR A 595 -32.30 20.36 18.56
N ILE A 596 -33.06 20.51 19.64
CA ILE A 596 -33.20 21.72 20.44
C ILE A 596 -32.75 21.33 21.85
N PRO A 597 -31.65 21.90 22.38
CA PRO A 597 -31.19 21.62 23.74
C PRO A 597 -32.20 22.12 24.78
N ASP A 598 -32.12 21.60 26.00
CA ASP A 598 -32.76 22.20 27.17
C ASP A 598 -32.10 23.55 27.53
N ASN A 599 -32.86 24.40 28.22
CA ASN A 599 -32.34 25.63 28.77
C ASN A 599 -31.75 25.35 30.15
N THR A 600 -30.58 25.92 30.41
CA THR A 600 -29.88 25.86 31.69
C THR A 600 -30.69 26.46 32.87
N ASN A 601 -31.66 27.33 32.57
CA ASN A 601 -32.54 27.97 33.55
C ASN A 601 -33.90 27.27 33.75
N ASP A 602 -34.14 26.12 33.09
CA ASP A 602 -35.41 25.35 33.08
C ASP A 602 -36.66 26.11 32.59
N ALA A 603 -36.54 27.38 32.19
CA ALA A 603 -37.66 28.23 31.80
C ALA A 603 -38.12 27.93 30.38
N ALA A 604 -39.43 27.97 30.11
CA ALA A 604 -39.92 27.90 28.74
C ALA A 604 -39.33 29.05 27.91
N SER A 605 -38.93 28.76 26.68
CA SER A 605 -38.25 29.73 25.83
C SER A 605 -38.66 29.59 24.38
N PHE A 606 -38.72 30.74 23.71
CA PHE A 606 -38.77 30.78 22.27
C PHE A 606 -37.47 30.29 21.66
N VAL A 607 -37.61 29.57 20.54
CA VAL A 607 -36.52 29.10 19.70
C VAL A 607 -36.78 29.61 18.30
N ASN A 608 -35.74 30.18 17.71
CA ASN A 608 -35.74 30.59 16.31
C ASN A 608 -35.75 29.37 15.39
N LEU A 609 -36.82 29.20 14.64
CA LEU A 609 -37.02 28.07 13.72
C LEU A 609 -37.32 28.52 12.30
N SER A 610 -36.94 27.69 11.34
CA SER A 610 -37.37 27.77 9.96
C SER A 610 -37.64 26.38 9.39
N SER A 611 -38.37 26.36 8.28
CA SER A 611 -38.65 25.16 7.51
C SER A 611 -37.73 25.12 6.29
N TYR A 612 -37.09 23.99 6.06
CA TYR A 612 -36.17 23.74 4.95
C TYR A 612 -36.60 22.52 4.10
N VAL A 613 -37.71 21.88 4.48
CA VAL A 613 -38.42 20.88 3.68
C VAL A 613 -39.88 21.29 3.48
N SER A 614 -40.49 20.90 2.37
CA SER A 614 -41.86 21.28 2.06
C SER A 614 -42.90 20.58 2.95
N GLY A 615 -44.04 21.21 3.19
CA GLY A 615 -45.21 20.53 3.76
C GLY A 615 -45.22 20.41 5.28
N ILE A 616 -44.26 21.05 5.97
CA ILE A 616 -44.31 21.21 7.43
C ILE A 616 -45.54 22.04 7.81
N ASN A 617 -46.22 21.62 8.86
CA ASN A 617 -47.34 22.32 9.47
C ASN A 617 -47.01 22.70 10.92
N ALA A 618 -47.58 23.78 11.42
CA ALA A 618 -47.45 24.21 12.82
C ALA A 618 -47.76 23.07 13.82
N THR A 619 -48.70 22.18 13.47
CA THR A 619 -49.03 20.98 14.26
C THR A 619 -47.89 20.00 14.45
N ASN A 620 -46.88 19.99 13.55
CA ASN A 620 -45.68 19.18 13.74
C ASN A 620 -44.88 19.65 14.96
N TRP A 621 -44.76 20.96 15.16
CA TRP A 621 -44.00 21.54 16.26
C TRP A 621 -44.80 21.54 17.57
N THR A 622 -46.11 21.84 17.53
CA THR A 622 -46.96 21.74 18.73
C THR A 622 -47.11 20.28 19.20
N GLY A 623 -47.14 19.32 18.27
CA GLY A 623 -47.09 17.89 18.60
C GLY A 623 -45.78 17.47 19.27
N ALA A 624 -44.68 18.18 19.01
CA ALA A 624 -43.39 17.98 19.66
C ALA A 624 -43.23 18.78 20.98
N GLY A 625 -44.25 19.53 21.40
CA GLY A 625 -44.28 20.26 22.67
C GLY A 625 -44.27 21.77 22.57
N ALA A 626 -44.26 22.35 21.36
CA ALA A 626 -44.33 23.81 21.21
C ALA A 626 -45.67 24.36 21.71
N ALA A 627 -45.64 25.35 22.60
CA ALA A 627 -46.85 25.97 23.15
C ALA A 627 -47.41 27.05 22.22
N TRP A 628 -46.53 27.87 21.64
CA TRP A 628 -46.87 28.96 20.73
C TRP A 628 -45.92 29.00 19.55
N ILE A 629 -46.43 29.39 18.39
CA ILE A 629 -45.64 29.54 17.16
C ILE A 629 -46.04 30.86 16.52
N PHE A 630 -45.05 31.72 16.28
CA PHE A 630 -45.25 33.05 15.72
C PHE A 630 -44.43 33.25 14.45
N GLU A 631 -44.97 34.07 13.56
CA GLU A 631 -44.24 34.70 12.47
C GLU A 631 -44.27 36.22 12.63
N TYR A 632 -43.31 36.88 11.97
CA TYR A 632 -43.24 38.33 11.94
C TYR A 632 -43.64 38.86 10.55
N ASP A 633 -44.46 39.89 10.54
CA ASP A 633 -44.82 40.69 9.36
C ASP A 633 -44.49 42.16 9.60
N GLU A 634 -43.43 42.61 8.92
CA GLU A 634 -42.88 43.96 8.99
C GLU A 634 -43.83 45.03 8.42
N ALA A 635 -44.79 44.64 7.57
CA ALA A 635 -45.75 45.58 6.98
C ALA A 635 -46.83 46.06 7.97
N ASN A 636 -46.94 45.45 9.15
CA ASN A 636 -47.90 45.86 10.16
C ASN A 636 -47.48 47.20 10.80
N THR A 637 -48.36 48.19 10.73
CA THR A 637 -48.12 49.53 11.29
C THR A 637 -48.14 49.49 12.82
N GLY A 638 -47.08 49.97 13.50
CA GLY A 638 -46.96 49.95 14.95
C GLY A 638 -45.52 49.87 15.46
N GLY A 639 -45.31 49.37 16.67
CA GLY A 639 -43.98 49.00 17.17
C GLY A 639 -43.58 47.59 16.73
N LEU A 640 -42.36 47.15 17.09
CA LEU A 640 -41.90 45.77 16.81
C LEU A 640 -42.86 44.69 17.34
N ASN A 641 -43.66 44.95 18.38
CA ASN A 641 -44.65 43.99 18.86
C ASN A 641 -45.86 43.77 17.94
N ASP A 642 -46.23 44.78 17.17
CA ASP A 642 -47.45 44.74 16.35
C ASP A 642 -47.28 43.87 15.10
N GLY A 643 -46.04 43.51 14.77
CA GLY A 643 -45.71 42.62 13.65
C GLY A 643 -45.90 41.13 13.95
N TRP A 644 -46.13 40.72 15.20
CA TRP A 644 -46.27 39.31 15.56
C TRP A 644 -47.66 38.74 15.23
N GLY A 645 -47.69 37.61 14.53
CA GLY A 645 -48.89 36.82 14.25
C GLY A 645 -48.73 35.35 14.63
N GLU A 646 -49.71 34.78 15.34
CA GLU A 646 -49.72 33.34 15.66
C GLU A 646 -49.99 32.50 14.41
N VAL A 647 -49.25 31.40 14.24
CA VAL A 647 -49.31 30.52 13.07
C VAL A 647 -49.87 29.15 13.45
N SER A 648 -50.90 28.70 12.74
CA SER A 648 -51.55 27.39 12.95
C SER A 648 -51.64 26.52 11.68
N GLY A 649 -51.05 26.98 10.57
CA GLY A 649 -51.17 26.36 9.25
C GLY A 649 -49.87 25.73 8.72
N THR A 650 -49.81 25.56 7.39
CA THR A 650 -48.59 25.15 6.70
C THR A 650 -47.53 26.24 6.84
N LEU A 651 -46.33 25.84 7.25
CA LEU A 651 -45.18 26.72 7.38
C LEU A 651 -44.48 26.84 6.02
N SER A 652 -44.08 28.05 5.66
CA SER A 652 -43.34 28.30 4.41
C SER A 652 -41.92 27.77 4.54
N HIS A 653 -41.47 27.03 3.53
CA HIS A 653 -40.10 26.54 3.42
C HIS A 653 -39.22 27.41 2.50
N SER A 654 -39.74 28.54 2.04
CA SER A 654 -39.02 29.50 1.19
C SER A 654 -38.36 30.60 2.03
N GLY A 655 -37.61 30.20 3.06
CA GLY A 655 -36.80 31.08 3.89
C GLY A 655 -37.56 32.04 4.81
N LYS A 656 -38.83 31.73 5.14
CA LYS A 656 -39.57 32.43 6.20
C LYS A 656 -39.04 31.97 7.57
N GLY A 657 -38.81 32.90 8.47
CA GLY A 657 -38.44 32.61 9.85
C GLY A 657 -39.66 32.61 10.78
N TYR A 658 -39.58 31.78 11.82
CA TYR A 658 -40.58 31.60 12.86
C TYR A 658 -39.91 31.61 14.23
N MET A 659 -40.70 31.86 15.28
CA MET A 659 -40.33 31.57 16.66
C MET A 659 -41.31 30.57 17.25
N ALA A 660 -40.83 29.61 18.02
CA ALA A 660 -41.68 28.63 18.71
C ALA A 660 -41.24 28.45 20.17
N GLU A 661 -42.18 28.51 21.11
CA GLU A 661 -41.89 28.33 22.55
C GLU A 661 -41.89 26.85 22.93
N PHE A 662 -40.77 26.33 23.42
CA PHE A 662 -40.65 24.99 23.97
C PHE A 662 -40.44 25.01 25.50
N PRO A 663 -40.79 23.93 26.22
CA PRO A 663 -40.40 23.77 27.62
C PRO A 663 -38.88 23.74 27.76
N GLY A 664 -38.30 24.54 28.64
CA GLY A 664 -36.84 24.61 28.80
C GLY A 664 -36.23 23.51 29.63
N ASN A 665 -37.01 22.69 30.34
CA ASN A 665 -36.50 21.66 31.24
C ASN A 665 -36.21 20.30 30.57
N THR A 666 -36.30 20.23 29.23
CA THR A 666 -36.01 19.01 28.46
C THR A 666 -35.64 19.37 27.03
N SER A 667 -34.63 18.68 26.48
CA SER A 667 -34.31 18.79 25.07
C SER A 667 -35.41 18.18 24.19
N VAL A 668 -35.57 18.68 22.97
CA VAL A 668 -36.57 18.24 21.99
C VAL A 668 -35.90 17.99 20.65
N THR A 669 -36.15 16.83 20.02
CA THR A 669 -35.79 16.60 18.62
C THR A 669 -37.04 16.69 17.75
N LEU A 670 -37.11 17.73 16.92
CA LEU A 670 -38.14 17.85 15.90
C LEU A 670 -37.81 16.89 14.76
N SER A 671 -38.79 16.12 14.26
CA SER A 671 -38.61 15.21 13.13
C SER A 671 -39.79 15.35 12.16
N TYR A 672 -39.50 15.67 10.90
CA TYR A 672 -40.53 15.91 9.89
C TYR A 672 -40.07 15.52 8.48
N THR A 673 -41.04 15.11 7.66
CA THR A 673 -40.80 14.57 6.31
C THR A 673 -41.38 15.50 5.24
N GLY A 674 -40.57 15.87 4.25
CA GLY A 674 -40.98 16.78 3.17
C GLY A 674 -40.01 16.76 1.99
N ALA A 675 -40.40 17.38 0.86
CA ALA A 675 -39.50 17.53 -0.28
C ALA A 675 -38.38 18.53 0.05
N LEU A 676 -37.17 18.25 -0.46
CA LEU A 676 -35.98 19.06 -0.23
C LEU A 676 -36.11 20.47 -0.87
N THR A 677 -35.72 21.51 -0.13
CA THR A 677 -35.45 22.82 -0.72
C THR A 677 -34.02 22.84 -1.28
N SER A 678 -33.88 23.03 -2.60
CA SER A 678 -32.59 23.06 -3.30
C SER A 678 -32.59 24.10 -4.43
N GLY A 679 -31.40 24.46 -4.91
CA GLY A 679 -31.15 25.59 -5.79
C GLY A 679 -31.16 26.93 -5.05
N ASN A 680 -30.76 28.00 -5.73
CA ASN A 680 -30.68 29.34 -5.13
C ASN A 680 -32.07 29.80 -4.63
N GLN A 681 -32.15 30.26 -3.39
CA GLN A 681 -33.37 30.74 -2.76
C GLN A 681 -33.25 32.25 -2.48
N GLY A 682 -34.18 33.03 -3.01
CA GLY A 682 -34.30 34.46 -2.69
C GLY A 682 -35.37 34.68 -1.63
N VAL A 683 -35.00 35.28 -0.51
CA VAL A 683 -35.91 35.70 0.56
C VAL A 683 -36.06 37.21 0.51
N ALA A 684 -37.30 37.67 0.33
CA ALA A 684 -37.58 39.10 0.36
C ALA A 684 -37.38 39.66 1.77
N VAL A 685 -36.69 40.80 1.84
CA VAL A 685 -36.51 41.60 3.06
C VAL A 685 -37.08 42.99 2.80
N THR A 686 -38.02 43.43 3.62
CA THR A 686 -38.76 44.68 3.41
C THR A 686 -38.35 45.75 4.40
N ASN A 687 -38.52 47.01 3.99
CA ASN A 687 -38.45 48.19 4.82
C ASN A 687 -39.70 49.02 4.54
N THR A 688 -40.66 48.87 5.43
CA THR A 688 -41.96 49.52 5.48
C THR A 688 -41.99 50.43 6.70
N SER A 689 -42.52 51.63 6.53
CA SER A 689 -42.63 52.54 7.68
C SER A 689 -43.71 52.08 8.66
N SER A 690 -43.29 51.72 9.86
CA SER A 690 -44.13 51.31 10.99
C SER A 690 -44.71 52.52 11.75
N GLY A 691 -44.14 53.71 11.56
CA GLY A 691 -44.45 54.95 12.29
C GLY A 691 -43.39 55.34 13.33
N THR A 692 -42.46 54.43 13.65
CA THR A 692 -41.28 54.67 14.48
C THR A 692 -40.04 54.18 13.72
N ALA A 693 -39.16 55.09 13.30
CA ALA A 693 -38.06 54.78 12.38
C ALA A 693 -37.14 53.65 12.87
N ASP A 694 -36.91 53.54 14.19
CA ASP A 694 -36.02 52.52 14.79
C ASP A 694 -36.59 51.09 14.69
N ASN A 695 -37.90 50.97 14.44
CA ASN A 695 -38.60 49.70 14.29
C ASN A 695 -38.79 49.28 12.82
N ASP A 696 -38.42 50.13 11.86
CA ASP A 696 -38.63 49.87 10.43
C ASP A 696 -37.58 48.89 9.91
N GLY A 697 -37.99 48.02 8.99
CA GLY A 697 -37.07 47.16 8.24
C GLY A 697 -36.59 45.89 8.92
N TRP A 698 -37.08 45.54 10.11
CA TRP A 698 -36.72 44.27 10.75
C TRP A 698 -37.42 43.08 10.09
N ASN A 699 -36.66 42.06 9.70
CA ASN A 699 -37.18 40.87 9.04
C ASN A 699 -36.73 39.62 9.79
N LEU A 700 -37.68 38.73 10.10
CA LEU A 700 -37.39 37.40 10.61
C LEU A 700 -37.22 36.44 9.43
N VAL A 701 -35.96 36.17 9.08
CA VAL A 701 -35.56 35.35 7.95
C VAL A 701 -35.19 33.95 8.43
N GLY A 702 -35.51 32.93 7.64
CA GLY A 702 -35.18 31.55 7.94
C GLY A 702 -34.13 31.02 6.98
N ASN A 703 -33.22 30.18 7.48
CA ASN A 703 -32.35 29.40 6.60
C ASN A 703 -33.19 28.37 5.83
N PRO A 704 -33.35 28.52 4.50
CA PRO A 704 -34.17 27.62 3.69
C PRO A 704 -33.47 26.30 3.40
N TYR A 705 -32.18 26.17 3.71
CA TYR A 705 -31.38 25.01 3.35
C TYR A 705 -31.35 23.93 4.43
N PRO A 706 -31.28 22.65 4.00
CA PRO A 706 -30.99 21.51 4.86
C PRO A 706 -29.49 21.40 5.18
N ALA A 707 -28.81 22.53 5.29
CA ALA A 707 -27.41 22.69 5.64
C ALA A 707 -27.22 24.01 6.38
N SER A 708 -26.18 24.09 7.19
CA SER A 708 -25.72 25.37 7.74
C SER A 708 -25.29 26.32 6.62
N VAL A 709 -25.34 27.63 6.87
CA VAL A 709 -24.83 28.65 5.95
C VAL A 709 -24.10 29.74 6.74
N THR A 710 -23.00 30.27 6.20
CA THR A 710 -22.34 31.44 6.80
C THR A 710 -23.00 32.73 6.32
N TYR A 711 -23.35 33.64 7.22
CA TYR A 711 -24.06 34.88 6.86
C TYR A 711 -23.26 35.77 5.89
N ALA A 712 -21.93 35.80 6.02
CA ALA A 712 -21.02 36.54 5.14
C ALA A 712 -21.16 36.11 3.67
N ASN A 713 -21.43 34.83 3.41
CA ASN A 713 -21.56 34.29 2.05
C ASN A 713 -22.88 34.67 1.37
N LEU A 714 -23.93 34.93 2.17
CA LEU A 714 -25.24 35.27 1.63
C LEU A 714 -25.19 36.58 0.84
N SER A 715 -25.72 36.54 -0.38
CA SER A 715 -25.75 37.72 -1.25
C SER A 715 -26.98 38.59 -0.98
N TRP A 716 -26.81 39.90 -0.91
CA TRP A 716 -27.92 40.84 -0.76
C TRP A 716 -28.12 41.61 -2.06
N THR A 717 -29.24 41.38 -2.74
CA THR A 717 -29.56 42.07 -3.99
C THR A 717 -30.72 43.04 -3.77
N ALA A 718 -30.56 44.27 -4.23
CA ALA A 718 -31.60 45.29 -4.07
C ALA A 718 -31.66 46.26 -5.25
N SER A 719 -32.59 47.21 -5.17
CA SER A 719 -32.52 48.44 -5.96
C SER A 719 -31.29 49.26 -5.54
N GLU A 720 -30.78 50.18 -6.36
CA GLU A 720 -29.58 51.00 -6.04
C GLU A 720 -29.64 51.58 -4.60
N GLY A 721 -28.63 51.28 -3.77
CA GLY A 721 -28.44 51.90 -2.44
C GLY A 721 -28.85 51.09 -1.20
N VAL A 722 -29.19 49.79 -1.31
CA VAL A 722 -29.43 48.90 -0.14
C VAL A 722 -28.29 47.92 0.03
N THR A 723 -27.75 47.81 1.23
CA THR A 723 -26.57 47.00 1.55
C THR A 723 -26.85 46.05 2.73
N LYS A 724 -26.09 44.95 2.77
CA LYS A 724 -26.24 43.89 3.78
C LYS A 724 -25.70 44.39 5.13
N PRO A 725 -26.44 44.22 6.24
CA PRO A 725 -25.91 44.51 7.58
C PRO A 725 -24.64 43.73 7.91
N SER A 726 -23.81 44.24 8.82
CA SER A 726 -22.60 43.55 9.28
C SER A 726 -22.86 42.35 10.22
N GLY A 727 -24.12 42.08 10.56
CA GLY A 727 -24.51 40.97 11.42
C GLY A 727 -26.02 40.75 11.52
N PHE A 728 -26.42 39.93 12.48
CA PHE A 728 -27.80 39.50 12.69
C PHE A 728 -28.06 39.16 14.17
N PHE A 729 -29.33 38.89 14.52
CA PHE A 729 -29.71 38.55 15.89
C PHE A 729 -30.44 37.20 15.97
N ILE A 730 -30.19 36.46 17.04
CA ILE A 730 -30.91 35.25 17.42
C ILE A 730 -31.36 35.38 18.87
N TYR A 731 -32.52 34.86 19.21
CA TYR A 731 -33.00 34.83 20.58
C TYR A 731 -32.27 33.75 21.38
N ASP A 732 -31.71 34.14 22.52
CA ASP A 732 -31.05 33.27 23.48
C ASP A 732 -32.01 33.01 24.64
N GLY A 733 -32.47 31.77 24.76
CA GLY A 733 -33.42 31.36 25.79
C GLY A 733 -32.85 31.31 27.20
N ASP A 734 -31.55 31.06 27.32
CA ASP A 734 -30.86 31.04 28.61
C ASP A 734 -30.72 32.46 29.15
N ASN A 735 -30.39 33.41 28.27
CA ASN A 735 -30.33 34.84 28.61
C ASN A 735 -31.73 35.49 28.70
N GLY A 736 -32.71 34.95 27.97
CA GLY A 736 -34.05 35.53 27.82
C GLY A 736 -34.07 36.82 27.01
N ASP A 737 -33.12 36.99 26.08
CA ASP A 737 -32.95 38.21 25.26
C ASP A 737 -32.30 37.86 23.92
N TYR A 738 -32.28 38.81 22.99
CA TYR A 738 -31.61 38.66 21.70
C TYR A 738 -30.10 38.85 21.82
N THR A 739 -29.36 37.91 21.27
CA THR A 739 -27.91 37.94 21.19
C THR A 739 -27.45 38.38 19.81
N THR A 740 -26.52 39.32 19.78
CA THR A 740 -25.90 39.86 18.57
C THR A 740 -24.88 38.89 17.99
N LEU A 741 -24.95 38.65 16.68
CA LEU A 741 -24.05 37.81 15.90
C LEU A 741 -23.49 38.61 14.73
N THR A 742 -22.29 38.26 14.29
CA THR A 742 -21.49 38.92 13.24
C THR A 742 -21.70 38.28 11.89
N ALA A 743 -21.15 38.85 10.82
CA ALA A 743 -21.24 38.26 9.50
C ALA A 743 -20.54 36.89 9.37
N SER A 744 -19.50 36.62 10.16
CA SER A 744 -18.75 35.36 10.11
C SER A 744 -19.46 34.20 10.80
N ASP A 745 -20.63 34.45 11.41
CA ASP A 745 -21.43 33.43 12.05
C ASP A 745 -22.14 32.48 11.09
N VAL A 746 -22.37 31.28 11.60
CA VAL A 746 -23.11 30.22 10.93
C VAL A 746 -24.57 30.24 11.38
N ILE A 747 -25.47 30.19 10.41
CA ILE A 747 -26.90 29.98 10.61
C ILE A 747 -27.18 28.49 10.41
N GLY A 748 -27.51 27.79 11.50
CA GLY A 748 -27.74 26.35 11.48
C GLY A 748 -28.93 25.89 10.63
N VAL A 749 -29.04 24.57 10.43
CA VAL A 749 -30.13 23.94 9.67
C VAL A 749 -31.48 24.24 10.33
N GLY A 750 -32.39 24.91 9.62
CA GLY A 750 -33.71 25.28 10.17
C GLY A 750 -33.68 26.34 11.27
N GLN A 751 -32.62 27.14 11.32
CA GLN A 751 -32.51 28.30 12.19
C GLN A 751 -33.15 29.52 11.52
N SER A 752 -33.89 30.31 12.28
CA SER A 752 -34.24 31.68 11.86
C SER A 752 -33.35 32.72 12.55
N PHE A 753 -33.28 33.90 11.97
CA PHE A 753 -32.51 35.01 12.47
C PHE A 753 -33.15 36.33 12.07
N TRP A 754 -32.85 37.36 12.83
CA TRP A 754 -33.30 38.72 12.59
C TRP A 754 -32.26 39.50 11.83
N VAL A 755 -32.71 40.23 10.82
CA VAL A 755 -31.88 41.12 10.02
C VAL A 755 -32.66 42.38 9.66
N GLN A 756 -31.98 43.52 9.60
CA GLN A 756 -32.61 44.79 9.22
C GLN A 756 -32.32 45.13 7.76
N ALA A 757 -33.36 45.44 6.98
CA ALA A 757 -33.20 46.10 5.69
C ALA A 757 -33.10 47.62 5.94
N ALA A 758 -31.89 48.16 6.12
CA ALA A 758 -31.69 49.53 6.63
C ALA A 758 -32.19 50.66 5.70
N SER A 759 -32.17 50.45 4.38
CA SER A 759 -32.49 51.49 3.38
C SER A 759 -33.34 50.97 2.22
N GLY A 760 -34.56 50.48 2.49
CA GLY A 760 -35.49 50.02 1.44
C GLY A 760 -35.49 48.51 1.21
N ASN A 761 -36.35 48.05 0.30
CA ASN A 761 -36.58 46.63 0.08
C ASN A 761 -35.43 45.95 -0.69
N GLY A 762 -35.14 44.70 -0.33
CA GLY A 762 -34.13 43.87 -0.99
C GLY A 762 -34.51 42.38 -1.02
N THR A 763 -33.57 41.56 -1.48
CA THR A 763 -33.63 40.10 -1.47
C THR A 763 -32.33 39.56 -0.90
N LEU A 764 -32.43 38.85 0.22
CA LEU A 764 -31.35 38.02 0.73
C LEU A 764 -31.35 36.69 -0.05
N THR A 765 -30.26 36.42 -0.76
CA THR A 765 -30.12 35.26 -1.63
C THR A 765 -29.20 34.25 -0.97
N PHE A 766 -29.73 33.05 -0.78
CA PHE A 766 -29.00 31.85 -0.40
C PHE A 766 -28.66 31.11 -1.68
N GLU A 767 -27.38 30.84 -1.92
CA GLU A 767 -26.90 30.07 -3.05
C GLU A 767 -26.44 28.68 -2.60
N GLU A 768 -26.48 27.69 -3.50
CA GLU A 768 -26.01 26.34 -3.15
C GLU A 768 -24.54 26.31 -2.69
N SER A 769 -23.72 27.27 -3.14
CA SER A 769 -22.34 27.46 -2.70
C SER A 769 -22.21 27.98 -1.26
N ASP A 770 -23.27 28.53 -0.68
CA ASP A 770 -23.25 29.11 0.67
C ASP A 770 -23.42 28.03 1.75
N LYS A 771 -23.85 26.82 1.36
CA LYS A 771 -24.02 25.68 2.25
C LYS A 771 -22.68 25.24 2.82
N THR A 772 -22.57 25.29 4.14
CA THR A 772 -21.48 24.74 4.92
C THR A 772 -21.84 23.35 5.42
N THR A 773 -20.84 22.56 5.78
CA THR A 773 -21.03 21.21 6.31
C THR A 773 -20.67 21.11 7.80
N ASP A 774 -20.72 22.23 8.51
CA ASP A 774 -20.47 22.27 9.95
C ASP A 774 -21.58 21.55 10.70
N SER A 775 -21.19 20.49 11.42
CA SER A 775 -22.08 19.58 12.17
C SER A 775 -22.50 20.11 13.54
N SER A 776 -21.75 21.08 14.07
CA SER A 776 -22.07 21.81 15.30
C SER A 776 -21.91 23.31 15.04
N PRO A 777 -22.96 24.00 14.56
CA PRO A 777 -22.85 25.40 14.17
C PRO A 777 -22.63 26.35 15.35
N PHE A 778 -22.43 25.85 16.58
CA PHE A 778 -22.27 26.68 17.77
C PHE A 778 -20.87 27.30 17.91
N ILE A 779 -19.89 26.95 17.07
CA ILE A 779 -18.55 27.55 17.15
C ILE A 779 -18.05 27.98 15.77
N ARG A 780 -17.52 29.20 15.74
CA ARG A 780 -17.12 29.99 14.58
C ARG A 780 -15.67 29.70 14.19
N SER A 781 -15.36 29.82 12.91
CA SER A 781 -14.02 30.14 12.44
C SER A 781 -14.02 31.58 11.92
N LEU A 782 -13.03 32.38 12.35
CA LEU A 782 -12.87 33.77 11.92
C LEU A 782 -11.77 33.85 10.85
N SER A 783 -12.08 34.48 9.73
CA SER A 783 -11.08 35.08 8.84
C SER A 783 -11.55 36.49 8.48
N ASP A 784 -10.82 37.50 9.01
CA ASP A 784 -11.03 38.97 8.98
C ASP A 784 -12.35 39.49 9.57
N PRO A 785 -12.44 40.73 10.12
CA PRO A 785 -11.51 41.61 10.89
C PRO A 785 -11.18 41.14 12.34
N GLU A 786 -10.31 41.88 13.06
CA GLU A 786 -10.04 41.70 14.50
C GLU A 786 -11.23 42.26 15.32
N TYR A 787 -11.93 41.40 16.07
CA TYR A 787 -13.08 41.78 16.89
C TYR A 787 -12.76 41.62 18.37
N PHE A 788 -13.37 42.47 19.20
CA PHE A 788 -13.51 42.22 20.63
C PHE A 788 -14.92 42.57 21.09
N ALA A 789 -15.36 42.00 22.21
CA ALA A 789 -16.68 42.29 22.74
C ALA A 789 -16.62 42.57 24.25
N LEU A 790 -17.30 43.63 24.66
CA LEU A 790 -17.46 43.99 26.06
C LEU A 790 -18.80 43.43 26.55
N ARG A 791 -18.74 42.59 27.59
CA ARG A 791 -19.90 42.00 28.24
C ARG A 791 -20.14 42.68 29.59
N VAL A 792 -21.41 42.92 29.90
CA VAL A 792 -21.87 43.30 31.23
C VAL A 792 -22.86 42.25 31.72
N GLU A 793 -22.66 41.76 32.94
CA GLU A 793 -23.49 40.73 33.57
C GLU A 793 -24.02 41.23 34.92
N GLU A 794 -25.30 40.99 35.20
CA GLU A 794 -25.88 41.22 36.53
C GLU A 794 -25.86 39.93 37.37
N ALA A 795 -25.96 40.05 38.70
CA ALA A 795 -25.90 38.91 39.63
C ALA A 795 -26.96 37.80 39.40
N SER A 796 -27.98 38.04 38.57
CA SER A 796 -28.97 37.04 38.17
C SER A 796 -28.44 36.05 37.11
N GLY A 797 -27.29 36.36 36.48
CA GLY A 797 -26.73 35.65 35.33
C GLY A 797 -27.17 36.22 33.97
N LYS A 798 -28.10 37.19 33.93
CA LYS A 798 -28.46 37.89 32.70
C LYS A 798 -27.33 38.81 32.25
N TRP A 799 -27.10 38.88 30.95
CA TRP A 799 -25.99 39.64 30.40
C TRP A 799 -26.36 40.37 29.10
N SER A 800 -25.58 41.38 28.77
CA SER A 800 -25.63 42.09 27.50
C SER A 800 -24.21 42.33 26.98
N ARG A 801 -24.06 42.43 25.65
CA ARG A 801 -22.76 42.72 25.03
C ARG A 801 -22.88 43.71 23.89
N GLY A 802 -21.80 44.44 23.70
CA GLY A 802 -21.51 45.19 22.49
C GLY A 802 -20.23 44.64 21.87
N ILE A 803 -20.16 44.65 20.54
CA ILE A 803 -18.99 44.19 19.78
C ILE A 803 -18.34 45.40 19.09
N VAL A 804 -17.02 45.48 19.14
CA VAL A 804 -16.23 46.42 18.34
C VAL A 804 -15.49 45.63 17.27
N GLY A 805 -15.63 46.04 16.01
CA GLY A 805 -14.83 45.55 14.89
C GLY A 805 -13.74 46.55 14.53
N LEU A 806 -12.50 46.10 14.44
CA LEU A 806 -11.40 46.98 14.05
C LEU A 806 -11.13 46.85 12.55
N LEU A 807 -11.48 47.91 11.82
CA LEU A 807 -11.35 47.94 10.37
C LEU A 807 -10.85 49.31 9.90
N ASP A 808 -9.70 49.32 9.22
CA ASP A 808 -9.12 50.58 8.73
C ASP A 808 -9.98 51.23 7.66
N GLY A 809 -10.16 52.55 7.78
CA GLY A 809 -10.93 53.37 6.85
C GLY A 809 -12.41 53.52 7.22
N THR A 810 -12.91 52.91 8.29
CA THR A 810 -14.26 53.18 8.82
C THR A 810 -14.29 54.46 9.65
N THR A 811 -15.50 54.99 9.86
CA THR A 811 -15.75 56.22 10.61
C THR A 811 -16.48 55.96 11.92
N THR A 812 -16.73 57.01 12.71
CA THR A 812 -17.57 56.95 13.92
C THR A 812 -19.06 57.17 13.63
N ASP A 813 -19.42 57.44 12.37
CA ASP A 813 -20.79 57.51 11.89
C ASP A 813 -21.31 56.12 11.52
N PHE A 814 -22.64 55.93 11.50
CA PHE A 814 -23.24 54.64 11.15
C PHE A 814 -23.04 54.27 9.67
N GLU A 815 -22.36 53.15 9.43
CA GLU A 815 -22.07 52.54 8.13
C GLU A 815 -22.65 51.12 8.10
N VAL A 816 -23.79 50.92 7.45
CA VAL A 816 -24.54 49.64 7.47
C VAL A 816 -23.73 48.41 7.04
N GLU A 817 -22.70 48.55 6.20
CA GLU A 817 -21.81 47.45 5.80
C GLU A 817 -20.91 46.95 6.94
N TYR A 818 -20.65 47.79 7.94
CA TYR A 818 -19.66 47.56 9.00
C TYR A 818 -20.28 47.60 10.41
N ASP A 819 -21.38 48.35 10.58
CA ASP A 819 -22.10 48.53 11.83
C ASP A 819 -23.42 47.77 11.87
N LEU A 820 -23.87 47.46 13.09
CA LEU A 820 -25.15 46.82 13.34
C LEU A 820 -25.89 47.58 14.44
N ARG A 821 -27.06 48.14 14.09
CA ARG A 821 -27.97 48.73 15.09
C ARG A 821 -28.45 47.70 16.07
N THR A 822 -28.72 48.12 17.31
CA THR A 822 -29.35 47.25 18.29
C THR A 822 -30.72 46.77 17.79
N PHE A 823 -30.99 45.48 17.94
CA PHE A 823 -32.35 44.99 17.79
C PHE A 823 -33.20 45.56 18.91
N GLY A 824 -34.26 46.30 18.57
CA GLY A 824 -35.24 46.76 19.55
C GLY A 824 -35.88 45.54 20.20
N ASN A 825 -36.02 45.52 21.53
CA ASN A 825 -36.67 44.38 22.17
C ASN A 825 -38.17 44.42 21.84
N PRO A 826 -38.74 43.41 21.16
CA PRO A 826 -40.18 43.32 21.03
C PRO A 826 -40.80 43.26 22.44
N ILE A 827 -40.22 42.54 23.39
CA ILE A 827 -40.81 42.41 24.72
C ILE A 827 -40.36 43.60 25.58
N GLU A 828 -41.19 44.64 25.75
CA GLU A 828 -40.89 45.83 26.58
C GLU A 828 -40.83 45.51 28.09
N GLU A 829 -39.98 44.57 28.52
CA GLU A 829 -39.69 44.31 29.92
C GLU A 829 -38.19 44.39 30.22
N GLU A 830 -37.87 44.88 31.41
CA GLU A 830 -36.84 44.48 32.36
C GLU A 830 -35.52 43.77 31.93
N HIS A 831 -34.67 44.36 31.07
CA HIS A 831 -33.34 43.79 30.72
C HIS A 831 -32.15 44.74 30.86
N LEU A 832 -31.00 44.15 31.22
CA LEU A 832 -29.68 44.77 31.12
C LEU A 832 -29.33 44.98 29.65
N LYS A 833 -28.84 46.18 29.30
CA LYS A 833 -28.45 46.50 27.92
C LYS A 833 -27.12 47.23 27.88
N LEU A 834 -26.29 46.88 26.89
CA LEU A 834 -25.05 47.56 26.55
C LEU A 834 -25.06 47.91 25.07
N TRP A 835 -24.74 49.16 24.76
CA TRP A 835 -24.61 49.67 23.41
C TRP A 835 -23.32 50.45 23.27
N PHE A 836 -22.75 50.42 22.08
CA PHE A 836 -21.82 51.46 21.65
C PHE A 836 -22.59 52.59 20.98
N GLN A 837 -22.09 53.82 21.05
CA GLN A 837 -22.76 54.96 20.44
C GLN A 837 -21.90 55.61 19.36
N THR A 838 -22.54 55.93 18.24
CA THR A 838 -21.94 56.81 17.22
C THR A 838 -21.82 58.24 17.75
N ASP A 839 -21.03 59.07 17.06
CA ASP A 839 -20.94 60.52 17.38
C ASP A 839 -22.29 61.24 17.20
N ALA A 840 -23.18 60.67 16.39
CA ALA A 840 -24.55 61.15 16.19
C ALA A 840 -25.54 60.69 17.29
N GLY A 841 -25.10 59.84 18.23
CA GLY A 841 -25.90 59.30 19.34
C GLY A 841 -26.77 58.10 18.97
N GLU A 842 -26.49 57.41 17.86
CA GLU A 842 -27.18 56.16 17.50
C GLU A 842 -26.62 54.98 18.30
N ASP A 843 -27.48 54.12 18.85
CA ASP A 843 -27.09 52.95 19.64
C ASP A 843 -26.81 51.73 18.74
N LEU A 844 -25.59 51.22 18.81
CA LEU A 844 -25.08 50.10 18.02
C LEU A 844 -24.75 48.88 18.88
N ALA A 845 -25.06 47.70 18.35
CA ALA A 845 -24.66 46.41 18.90
C ALA A 845 -23.32 45.93 18.33
N ILE A 846 -23.00 46.31 17.09
CA ILE A 846 -21.67 46.20 16.49
C ILE A 846 -21.29 47.59 15.99
N GLN A 847 -20.14 48.10 16.41
CA GLN A 847 -19.56 49.32 15.87
C GLN A 847 -18.18 49.03 15.29
N ALA A 848 -17.99 49.37 14.02
CA ALA A 848 -16.72 49.26 13.34
C ALA A 848 -15.96 50.58 13.41
N VAL A 849 -14.70 50.52 13.82
CA VAL A 849 -13.86 51.70 14.03
C VAL A 849 -12.46 51.39 13.52
N SER A 850 -11.76 52.41 13.02
CA SER A 850 -10.37 52.23 12.60
C SER A 850 -9.52 51.78 13.78
N ARG A 851 -8.59 50.86 13.53
CA ARG A 851 -7.62 50.39 14.51
C ARG A 851 -6.81 51.53 15.12
N THR A 852 -6.55 52.58 14.35
CA THR A 852 -5.77 53.75 14.76
C THR A 852 -6.63 54.89 15.33
N ALA A 853 -7.92 54.64 15.61
CA ALA A 853 -8.79 55.65 16.18
C ALA A 853 -8.25 56.14 17.55
N THR A 854 -8.09 57.45 17.67
CA THR A 854 -7.62 58.10 18.91
C THR A 854 -8.75 58.41 19.89
N ASP A 855 -9.99 58.39 19.41
CA ASP A 855 -11.19 58.63 20.22
C ASP A 855 -11.69 57.31 20.81
N MET A 856 -12.05 57.31 22.10
CA MET A 856 -12.66 56.14 22.75
C MET A 856 -14.07 55.93 22.23
N VAL A 857 -14.47 54.68 22.04
CA VAL A 857 -15.84 54.32 21.65
C VAL A 857 -16.77 54.50 22.85
N PRO A 858 -17.75 55.42 22.80
CA PRO A 858 -18.66 55.65 23.91
C PRO A 858 -19.54 54.42 24.16
N ILE A 859 -19.76 54.11 25.43
CA ILE A 859 -20.63 53.01 25.87
C ILE A 859 -21.82 53.59 26.60
N ARG A 860 -23.00 53.11 26.23
CA ARG A 860 -24.24 53.33 26.95
C ARG A 860 -24.68 52.02 27.60
N VAL A 861 -24.88 52.05 28.91
CA VAL A 861 -25.37 50.88 29.67
C VAL A 861 -26.68 51.23 30.36
N MET A 862 -27.67 50.34 30.28
CA MET A 862 -28.88 50.40 31.08
C MET A 862 -28.91 49.20 32.02
N ALA A 863 -28.82 49.45 33.32
CA ALA A 863 -29.03 48.44 34.34
C ALA A 863 -30.52 48.37 34.66
N TRP A 864 -31.08 47.15 34.69
CA TRP A 864 -32.47 47.00 35.10
C TRP A 864 -32.63 46.96 36.62
N ASN A 865 -31.89 46.06 37.25
CA ASN A 865 -31.87 45.93 38.70
C ASN A 865 -30.77 46.81 39.29
N SER A 866 -30.97 47.31 40.51
CA SER A 866 -29.87 47.95 41.24
C SER A 866 -28.93 46.87 41.80
N GLY A 867 -27.62 47.07 41.72
CA GLY A 867 -26.64 46.19 42.33
C GLY A 867 -25.35 46.06 41.54
N VAL A 868 -24.55 45.05 41.91
CA VAL A 868 -23.25 44.78 41.29
C VAL A 868 -23.46 44.22 39.88
N HIS A 869 -22.86 44.89 38.91
CA HIS A 869 -22.72 44.47 37.53
C HIS A 869 -21.24 44.25 37.23
N THR A 870 -20.93 43.17 36.55
CA THR A 870 -19.55 42.80 36.23
C THR A 870 -19.29 43.06 34.76
N PHE A 871 -18.32 43.92 34.47
CA PHE A 871 -17.81 44.15 33.13
C PHE A 871 -16.63 43.21 32.85
N THR A 872 -16.71 42.46 31.78
CA THR A 872 -15.69 41.50 31.32
C THR A 872 -15.50 41.59 29.81
N MET A 873 -14.37 41.08 29.34
CA MET A 873 -14.22 40.76 27.92
C MET A 873 -14.95 39.45 27.64
N ASP A 874 -15.76 39.40 26.58
CA ASP A 874 -16.51 38.21 26.22
C ASP A 874 -15.54 37.11 25.76
N GLU A 875 -15.53 35.99 26.48
CA GLU A 875 -14.67 34.82 26.20
C GLU A 875 -14.84 34.29 24.76
N GLN A 876 -16.01 34.50 24.13
CA GLN A 876 -16.26 34.08 22.75
C GLN A 876 -15.36 34.80 21.73
N TYR A 877 -14.95 36.04 22.02
CA TYR A 877 -14.12 36.86 21.13
C TYR A 877 -12.68 36.96 21.63
N GLY A 878 -12.45 36.71 22.92
CA GLY A 878 -11.14 36.85 23.55
C GLY A 878 -10.66 38.31 23.62
N VAL A 879 -9.41 38.49 24.02
CA VAL A 879 -8.73 39.80 23.97
C VAL A 879 -7.65 39.74 22.90
N PRO A 880 -7.69 40.60 21.87
CA PRO A 880 -6.68 40.54 20.83
C PRO A 880 -5.29 40.89 21.37
N GLU A 881 -4.32 39.99 21.21
CA GLU A 881 -2.94 40.15 21.73
C GLU A 881 -2.23 41.39 21.18
N SER A 882 -2.68 41.87 20.03
CA SER A 882 -2.14 43.05 19.36
C SER A 882 -2.59 44.38 19.98
N LEU A 883 -3.44 44.33 21.01
CA LEU A 883 -4.07 45.49 21.64
C LEU A 883 -4.00 45.43 23.17
N CYS A 884 -3.90 46.60 23.79
CA CYS A 884 -4.26 46.79 25.19
C CYS A 884 -5.56 47.58 25.27
N LEU A 885 -6.63 46.90 25.70
CA LEU A 885 -7.96 47.46 25.86
C LEU A 885 -8.09 48.16 27.22
N VAL A 886 -8.74 49.33 27.24
CA VAL A 886 -8.93 50.15 28.44
C VAL A 886 -10.36 50.65 28.52
N LEU A 887 -11.06 50.31 29.60
CA LEU A 887 -12.38 50.84 29.93
C LEU A 887 -12.24 52.08 30.81
N HIS A 888 -12.77 53.21 30.37
CA HIS A 888 -12.74 54.49 31.06
C HIS A 888 -14.10 54.83 31.68
N ASP A 889 -14.15 55.14 32.97
CA ASP A 889 -15.32 55.69 33.68
C ASP A 889 -15.13 57.20 33.89
N ALA A 890 -15.81 58.01 33.08
CA ALA A 890 -15.75 59.47 33.10
C ALA A 890 -16.35 60.09 34.36
N TRP A 891 -17.18 59.36 35.11
CA TRP A 891 -17.80 59.89 36.33
C TRP A 891 -16.87 59.77 37.53
N THR A 892 -16.08 58.70 37.61
CA THR A 892 -15.05 58.51 38.64
C THR A 892 -13.70 59.09 38.21
N GLY A 893 -13.46 59.18 36.91
CA GLY A 893 -12.16 59.50 36.31
C GLY A 893 -11.18 58.32 36.34
N GLU A 894 -11.65 57.10 36.64
CA GLU A 894 -10.83 55.89 36.68
C GLU A 894 -10.79 55.20 35.31
N SER A 895 -9.72 54.46 35.06
CA SER A 895 -9.55 53.66 33.84
C SER A 895 -8.98 52.30 34.22
N HIS A 896 -9.52 51.25 33.60
CA HIS A 896 -9.22 49.87 33.92
C HIS A 896 -8.76 49.16 32.66
N MET A 897 -7.59 48.52 32.72
CA MET A 897 -7.14 47.63 31.66
C MET A 897 -8.07 46.42 31.62
N MET A 898 -8.53 46.05 30.43
CA MET A 898 -9.40 44.89 30.21
C MET A 898 -8.58 43.75 29.62
N THR A 899 -8.41 42.69 30.39
CA THR A 899 -7.79 41.41 29.99
C THR A 899 -8.83 40.28 30.08
N GLU A 900 -8.47 39.07 29.64
CA GLU A 900 -9.32 37.89 29.80
C GLU A 900 -9.70 37.60 31.26
N ASP A 901 -8.80 37.90 32.20
CA ASP A 901 -9.03 37.71 33.64
C ASP A 901 -9.70 38.92 34.33
N THR A 902 -9.97 40.01 33.61
CA THR A 902 -10.52 41.23 34.21
C THR A 902 -12.03 41.09 34.43
N ALA A 903 -12.45 41.17 35.70
CA ALA A 903 -13.84 41.26 36.12
C ALA A 903 -14.04 42.55 36.92
N LEU A 904 -14.48 43.62 36.25
CA LEU A 904 -14.71 44.92 36.88
C LEU A 904 -16.14 44.98 37.46
N GLU A 905 -16.24 44.90 38.77
CA GLU A 905 -17.51 45.01 39.49
C GLU A 905 -17.88 46.47 39.78
N LEU A 906 -19.01 46.92 39.24
CA LEU A 906 -19.56 48.27 39.46
C LEU A 906 -20.99 48.20 39.98
N ASP A 907 -21.33 49.05 40.94
CA ASP A 907 -22.71 49.21 41.41
C ASP A 907 -23.45 50.16 40.45
N LEU A 908 -24.50 49.64 39.79
CA LEU A 908 -25.37 50.41 38.89
C LEU A 908 -26.77 50.45 39.49
N ASP A 909 -27.40 51.62 39.42
CA ASP A 909 -28.79 51.84 39.82
C ASP A 909 -29.73 51.31 38.74
N GLY A 910 -30.78 50.62 39.19
CA GLY A 910 -31.79 50.04 38.32
C GLY A 910 -32.66 51.10 37.65
N GLY A 911 -32.99 50.89 36.37
CA GLY A 911 -33.79 51.80 35.55
C GLY A 911 -33.04 53.06 35.11
N VAL A 912 -31.72 53.12 35.32
CA VAL A 912 -30.87 54.25 34.92
C VAL A 912 -30.10 53.88 33.65
N VAL A 913 -30.12 54.83 32.71
CA VAL A 913 -29.29 54.79 31.51
C VAL A 913 -28.03 55.62 31.78
N TYR A 914 -26.87 54.97 31.74
CA TYR A 914 -25.56 55.57 31.95
C TYR A 914 -24.97 56.01 30.61
N GLU A 915 -25.42 57.17 30.12
CA GLU A 915 -24.89 57.83 28.92
C GLU A 915 -23.65 58.67 29.26
N GLY A 916 -22.60 58.58 28.44
CA GLY A 916 -21.36 59.34 28.61
C GLY A 916 -20.55 59.01 29.87
N ARG A 917 -20.90 57.93 30.58
CA ARG A 917 -20.14 57.45 31.74
C ARG A 917 -18.98 56.56 31.30
N PHE A 918 -19.25 55.58 30.44
CA PHE A 918 -18.26 54.59 30.06
C PHE A 918 -17.81 54.81 28.61
N ALA A 919 -16.55 54.55 28.32
CA ALA A 919 -16.02 54.47 26.97
C ALA A 919 -14.89 53.43 26.95
N ILE A 920 -14.73 52.72 25.84
CA ILE A 920 -13.61 51.78 25.66
C ILE A 920 -12.65 52.32 24.60
N GLY A 921 -11.37 52.33 24.94
CA GLY A 921 -10.29 52.64 24.01
C GLY A 921 -9.27 51.51 23.99
N TRP A 922 -8.32 51.61 23.07
CA TRP A 922 -7.22 50.66 22.98
C TRP A 922 -5.93 51.33 22.56
N ASN A 923 -4.81 50.67 22.84
CA ASN A 923 -3.50 51.04 22.32
C ASN A 923 -2.90 49.82 21.62
N VAL A 924 -2.33 50.03 20.44
CA VAL A 924 -1.69 48.94 19.67
C VAL A 924 -0.41 48.50 20.39
N GLN A 925 -0.29 47.21 20.69
CA GLN A 925 0.91 46.61 21.27
C GLN A 925 2.02 46.51 20.20
N PRO A 926 3.30 46.66 20.56
CA PRO A 926 4.38 46.59 19.59
C PRO A 926 4.62 45.15 19.14
N THR A 927 4.94 44.97 17.86
CA THR A 927 5.39 43.70 17.29
C THR A 927 6.87 43.80 16.98
N LEU A 928 7.71 43.31 17.90
CA LEU A 928 9.16 43.51 17.80
C LEU A 928 9.78 42.69 16.65
N SER A 929 10.60 43.34 15.83
CA SER A 929 11.52 42.67 14.92
C SER A 929 12.91 43.29 15.02
N THR A 930 13.96 42.52 14.71
CA THR A 930 15.33 42.99 14.80
C THR A 930 16.01 43.02 13.44
N ALA A 931 16.86 44.02 13.23
CA ALA A 931 17.75 44.13 12.09
C ALA A 931 19.13 44.56 12.61
N THR A 932 20.21 44.19 11.94
CA THR A 932 21.54 44.69 12.31
C THR A 932 22.28 45.06 11.05
N THR A 933 22.82 46.27 10.99
CA THR A 933 23.74 46.68 9.91
C THR A 933 25.09 47.08 10.49
N TRP A 934 26.12 47.02 9.66
CA TRP A 934 27.46 47.37 10.08
C TRP A 934 27.56 48.82 10.57
N CYS A 935 26.89 49.75 9.89
CA CYS A 935 27.04 51.17 10.16
C CYS A 935 26.09 51.75 11.20
N THR A 936 24.89 51.18 11.33
CA THR A 936 23.89 51.66 12.29
C THR A 936 23.79 50.79 13.54
N GLY A 937 24.51 49.65 13.58
CA GLY A 937 24.39 48.66 14.64
C GLY A 937 23.06 47.91 14.57
N GLY A 938 22.69 47.29 15.69
CA GLY A 938 21.41 46.64 15.90
C GLY A 938 20.27 47.64 15.99
N ALA A 939 19.14 47.26 15.41
CA ALA A 939 17.90 47.97 15.45
C ALA A 939 16.78 47.02 15.90
N VAL A 940 15.85 47.56 16.68
CA VAL A 940 14.59 46.90 17.04
C VAL A 940 13.47 47.76 16.48
N ASP A 941 12.79 47.25 15.46
CA ASP A 941 11.55 47.83 14.96
C ASP A 941 10.42 47.35 15.85
N LEU A 942 9.64 48.29 16.40
CA LEU A 942 8.53 48.02 17.30
C LEU A 942 7.24 47.67 16.54
N GLY A 943 7.25 47.67 15.20
CA GLY A 943 6.10 47.35 14.36
C GLY A 943 5.01 48.43 14.39
N TRP A 944 5.33 49.62 14.89
CA TRP A 944 4.41 50.75 14.99
C TRP A 944 4.58 51.73 13.83
N THR A 945 3.47 52.32 13.40
CA THR A 945 3.48 53.58 12.67
C THR A 945 3.82 54.73 13.63
N PRO A 946 4.24 55.92 13.13
CA PRO A 946 4.49 57.06 14.00
C PRO A 946 3.30 57.45 14.88
N VAL A 947 2.07 57.21 14.41
CA VAL A 947 0.84 57.50 15.16
C VAL A 947 0.62 56.49 16.28
N GLU A 948 0.87 55.20 16.03
CA GLU A 948 0.73 54.15 17.06
C GLU A 948 1.80 54.24 18.14
N ALA A 949 2.98 54.77 17.82
CA ALA A 949 4.05 54.98 18.80
C ALA A 949 3.77 56.14 19.76
N GLU A 950 2.86 57.05 19.45
CA GLU A 950 2.55 58.20 20.32
C GLU A 950 2.04 57.75 21.71
N GLY A 951 2.58 58.37 22.76
CA GLY A 951 2.31 58.07 24.16
C GLY A 951 3.11 56.90 24.75
N TRP A 952 3.86 56.14 23.94
CA TRP A 952 4.60 54.99 24.44
C TRP A 952 6.00 55.38 24.93
N GLN A 953 6.34 54.94 26.14
CA GLN A 953 7.69 54.96 26.67
C GLN A 953 8.31 53.56 26.56
N ILE A 954 9.46 53.47 25.90
CA ILE A 954 10.20 52.22 25.74
C ILE A 954 11.48 52.30 26.58
N THR A 955 11.81 51.21 27.25
CA THR A 955 13.10 51.02 27.93
C THR A 955 13.68 49.68 27.52
N TRP A 956 15.00 49.58 27.46
CA TRP A 956 15.67 48.31 27.18
C TRP A 956 16.85 48.08 28.10
N ALA A 957 17.11 46.80 28.39
CA ALA A 957 18.25 46.37 29.20
C ALA A 957 18.95 45.15 28.58
N GLY A 958 20.28 45.21 28.50
CA GLY A 958 21.11 44.18 27.89
C GLY A 958 22.59 44.61 27.91
N PRO A 959 23.36 44.34 26.83
CA PRO A 959 24.70 44.90 26.65
C PRO A 959 24.73 46.43 26.72
N GLN A 960 23.63 47.07 26.33
CA GLN A 960 23.35 48.49 26.53
C GLN A 960 21.98 48.66 27.17
N SER A 961 21.81 49.75 27.91
CA SER A 961 20.51 50.15 28.43
C SER A 961 20.16 51.53 27.91
N GLY A 962 18.89 51.75 27.63
CA GLY A 962 18.40 53.04 27.16
C GLY A 962 16.89 53.17 27.31
N ASN A 963 16.40 54.34 26.93
CA ASN A 963 14.99 54.63 26.88
C ASN A 963 14.68 55.52 25.66
N ALA A 964 13.44 55.45 25.22
CA ALA A 964 12.88 56.23 24.13
C ALA A 964 11.41 56.53 24.42
N GLU A 965 10.87 57.58 23.78
CA GLU A 965 9.46 57.95 23.88
C GLU A 965 8.96 58.29 22.48
N ASN A 966 7.77 57.83 22.10
CA ASN A 966 7.17 58.07 20.79
C ASN A 966 8.01 57.58 19.60
N GLU A 967 8.85 56.58 19.82
CA GLU A 967 9.70 56.00 18.78
C GLU A 967 9.11 54.68 18.31
N ALA A 968 9.12 54.43 17.00
CA ALA A 968 8.79 53.14 16.42
C ALA A 968 10.02 52.26 16.18
N LEU A 969 11.22 52.82 16.31
CA LEU A 969 12.47 52.15 15.97
C LEU A 969 13.58 52.51 16.96
N ILE A 970 14.16 51.51 17.62
CA ILE A 970 15.37 51.65 18.44
C ILE A 970 16.56 51.35 17.53
N ASN A 971 17.58 52.19 17.50
CA ASN A 971 18.80 51.99 16.69
C ASN A 971 20.07 52.04 17.53
N GLY A 972 21.20 51.58 16.97
CA GLY A 972 22.51 51.73 17.58
C GLY A 972 22.81 50.74 18.71
N LEU A 973 22.10 49.61 18.74
CA LEU A 973 22.30 48.57 19.74
C LEU A 973 23.51 47.68 19.38
N ALA A 974 24.37 47.41 20.35
CA ALA A 974 25.44 46.42 20.23
C ALA A 974 24.85 45.01 20.20
N ALA A 975 25.55 44.04 19.61
CA ALA A 975 25.11 42.66 19.57
C ALA A 975 24.90 42.04 20.96
N GLY A 976 23.90 41.19 21.07
CA GLY A 976 23.51 40.48 22.29
C GLY A 976 22.00 40.49 22.55
N PHE A 977 21.62 39.93 23.69
CA PHE A 977 20.21 39.84 24.11
C PHE A 977 19.77 41.09 24.87
N TYR A 978 18.62 41.65 24.47
CA TYR A 978 17.97 42.78 25.14
C TYR A 978 16.59 42.37 25.63
N GLU A 979 16.25 42.79 26.83
CA GLU A 979 14.87 42.82 27.31
C GLU A 979 14.29 44.21 27.01
N ILE A 980 13.29 44.26 26.12
CA ILE A 980 12.59 45.49 25.75
C ILE A 980 11.32 45.55 26.60
N PHE A 981 11.10 46.67 27.28
CA PHE A 981 9.90 46.99 28.04
C PHE A 981 9.24 48.21 27.44
N TRP A 982 7.91 48.20 27.31
CA TRP A 982 7.14 49.35 26.88
C TRP A 982 6.02 49.62 27.89
N VAL A 983 5.72 50.89 28.10
CA VAL A 983 4.63 51.35 28.96
C VAL A 983 4.01 52.60 28.35
N GLN A 984 2.68 52.63 28.29
CA GLN A 984 1.95 53.78 27.80
C GLN A 984 1.94 54.88 28.87
N GLU A 985 1.91 56.15 28.48
CA GLU A 985 1.97 57.31 29.38
C GLU A 985 0.97 57.26 30.56
N ASN A 986 -0.18 56.60 30.37
CA ASN A 986 -1.20 56.41 31.41
C ASN A 986 -0.84 55.32 32.45
N GLY A 987 0.23 54.56 32.23
CA GLY A 987 0.72 53.49 33.09
C GLY A 987 -0.13 52.21 33.11
N LEU A 988 -1.18 52.14 32.28
CA LEU A 988 -2.11 51.00 32.25
C LEU A 988 -1.64 49.92 31.28
N CYS A 989 -1.28 50.32 30.07
CA CYS A 989 -0.80 49.40 29.05
C CYS A 989 0.72 49.25 29.17
N LEU A 990 1.21 48.03 29.40
CA LEU A 990 2.64 47.75 29.47
C LEU A 990 2.94 46.32 29.05
N GLY A 991 4.16 46.08 28.57
CA GLY A 991 4.62 44.76 28.16
C GLY A 991 6.13 44.66 28.14
N SER A 992 6.61 43.44 27.91
CA SER A 992 8.04 43.17 27.75
C SER A 992 8.30 41.97 26.87
N LEU A 993 9.35 42.02 26.04
CA LEU A 993 9.80 40.91 25.21
C LEU A 993 11.32 40.91 25.09
N THR A 994 11.91 39.72 25.08
CA THR A 994 13.35 39.54 24.85
C THR A 994 13.66 39.40 23.36
N VAL A 995 14.60 40.18 22.85
CA VAL A 995 15.06 40.14 21.46
C VAL A 995 16.57 39.94 21.38
N GLU A 996 17.03 39.33 20.29
CA GLU A 996 18.46 39.15 20.00
C GLU A 996 18.88 40.07 18.86
N ILE A 997 19.94 40.85 19.12
CA ILE A 997 20.66 41.61 18.10
C ILE A 997 21.87 40.79 17.67
N GLY A 998 21.89 40.37 16.41
CA GLY A 998 23.04 39.68 15.82
C GLY A 998 24.27 40.57 15.70
N GLU A 999 25.45 39.99 15.54
CA GLU A 999 26.64 40.75 15.19
C GLU A 999 26.58 41.17 13.71
N ALA A 1000 26.73 42.47 13.44
CA ALA A 1000 26.88 42.94 12.06
C ALA A 1000 28.31 42.77 11.57
N CYS A 1001 28.45 42.15 10.40
CA CYS A 1001 29.72 41.96 9.73
C CYS A 1001 29.95 42.98 8.61
N VAL A 1002 31.10 43.67 8.66
CA VAL A 1002 31.56 44.51 7.52
C VAL A 1002 31.59 43.70 6.24
N GLY A 1003 30.84 44.10 5.21
CA GLY A 1003 30.96 43.46 3.90
C GLY A 1003 30.39 42.04 3.79
N ASP A 1004 29.56 41.58 4.73
CA ASP A 1004 28.72 40.40 4.52
C ASP A 1004 27.29 40.89 4.27
N TYR A 1005 27.00 41.23 3.01
CA TYR A 1005 25.77 41.94 2.66
C TYR A 1005 24.57 41.00 2.53
N ASN A 1006 24.83 39.71 2.30
CA ASN A 1006 23.80 38.68 2.20
C ASN A 1006 23.66 37.83 3.47
N GLN A 1007 24.39 38.20 4.54
CA GLN A 1007 24.31 37.59 5.88
C GLN A 1007 24.55 36.08 5.85
N ASN A 1008 25.50 35.63 5.03
CA ASN A 1008 25.84 34.21 4.89
C ASN A 1008 27.13 33.81 5.64
N ASP A 1009 27.63 34.70 6.50
CA ASP A 1009 28.86 34.62 7.28
C ASP A 1009 30.16 34.60 6.46
N ASN A 1010 30.11 34.90 5.16
CA ASN A 1010 31.24 34.74 4.25
C ASN A 1010 31.37 35.92 3.27
N ARG A 1011 32.42 36.75 3.46
CA ARG A 1011 32.69 37.96 2.64
C ARG A 1011 33.30 37.59 1.30
N GLY A 1012 32.46 37.14 0.38
CA GLY A 1012 32.84 36.40 -0.82
C GLY A 1012 32.77 37.20 -2.11
N VAL A 1013 32.96 36.49 -3.23
CA VAL A 1013 32.82 37.08 -4.57
C VAL A 1013 31.41 37.61 -4.80
N GLU A 1014 30.40 37.03 -4.15
CA GLU A 1014 29.01 37.47 -4.20
C GLU A 1014 28.84 38.87 -3.60
N ASP A 1015 29.40 39.12 -2.42
CA ASP A 1015 29.40 40.44 -1.78
C ASP A 1015 30.23 41.47 -2.54
N LEU A 1016 31.37 41.05 -3.12
CA LEU A 1016 32.17 41.91 -3.97
C LEU A 1016 31.43 42.31 -5.26
N LEU A 1017 30.69 41.37 -5.86
CA LEU A 1017 29.87 41.61 -7.03
C LEU A 1017 28.71 42.56 -6.71
N ALA A 1018 28.04 42.35 -5.57
CA ALA A 1018 27.01 43.24 -5.07
C ALA A 1018 27.58 44.66 -4.87
N LEU A 1019 28.72 44.80 -4.20
CA LEU A 1019 29.38 46.08 -3.99
C LEU A 1019 29.79 46.78 -5.30
N LEU A 1020 30.37 46.05 -6.25
CA LEU A 1020 30.81 46.59 -7.54
C LEU A 1020 29.65 46.97 -8.46
N ALA A 1021 28.51 46.27 -8.37
CA ALA A 1021 27.31 46.61 -9.15
C ALA A 1021 26.77 48.01 -8.80
N HIS A 1022 26.99 48.47 -7.57
CA HIS A 1022 26.47 49.75 -7.07
C HIS A 1022 27.36 50.97 -7.37
N PHE A 1023 28.54 50.80 -7.97
CA PHE A 1023 29.36 51.93 -8.48
C PHE A 1023 28.88 52.49 -9.84
N ALA A 1024 27.66 52.14 -10.28
CA ALA A 1024 27.04 52.67 -11.49
C ALA A 1024 26.34 54.02 -11.21
N PRO A 1025 26.31 54.99 -12.16
CA PRO A 1025 26.07 56.40 -11.85
C PRO A 1025 24.65 56.84 -11.44
N ASP A 1026 23.65 55.95 -11.33
CA ASP A 1026 22.23 56.36 -11.37
C ASP A 1026 21.31 55.67 -10.33
N LEU A 1027 21.63 55.67 -9.03
CA LEU A 1027 20.68 55.22 -7.99
C LEU A 1027 20.67 56.17 -6.77
N GLU A 1028 19.49 56.71 -6.44
CA GLU A 1028 19.18 57.39 -5.17
C GLU A 1028 18.27 56.49 -4.31
N GLY A 1029 18.55 56.40 -3.00
CA GLY A 1029 17.59 55.94 -1.97
C GLY A 1029 17.80 54.52 -1.42
N SER A 1030 17.75 54.41 -0.08
CA SER A 1030 17.76 53.23 0.83
C SER A 1030 18.84 52.14 0.70
N GLU A 1031 19.43 51.87 -0.47
CA GLU A 1031 20.41 50.78 -0.64
C GLU A 1031 21.87 51.20 -0.39
N ILE A 1032 22.15 52.50 -0.31
CA ILE A 1032 23.51 53.03 -0.07
C ILE A 1032 24.01 52.63 1.33
N THR A 1033 23.14 52.63 2.33
CA THR A 1033 23.49 52.37 3.74
C THR A 1033 23.86 50.92 4.02
N THR A 1034 23.41 49.98 3.18
CA THR A 1034 23.70 48.55 3.34
C THR A 1034 25.09 48.17 2.85
N PHE A 1035 25.61 48.90 1.85
CA PHE A 1035 26.90 48.61 1.22
C PHE A 1035 28.05 49.51 1.73
N ASP A 1036 27.70 50.61 2.40
CA ASP A 1036 28.61 51.55 3.05
C ASP A 1036 29.43 50.85 4.15
N CYS A 1037 30.75 50.80 3.99
CA CYS A 1037 31.67 50.11 4.88
C CYS A 1037 32.46 51.08 5.78
N ASP A 1038 32.68 52.34 5.36
CA ASP A 1038 33.26 53.38 6.23
C ASP A 1038 32.22 54.16 7.04
N CYS A 1039 30.94 53.95 6.76
CA CYS A 1039 29.81 54.56 7.44
C CYS A 1039 29.75 56.09 7.25
N ASP A 1040 30.24 56.60 6.12
CA ASP A 1040 30.21 58.03 5.80
C ASP A 1040 28.91 58.48 5.11
N GLY A 1041 28.01 57.54 4.83
CA GLY A 1041 26.73 57.75 4.16
C GLY A 1041 26.83 57.86 2.64
N GLN A 1042 27.99 57.56 2.06
CA GLN A 1042 28.24 57.59 0.62
C GLN A 1042 28.93 56.31 0.16
N MET A 1043 28.47 55.76 -0.96
CA MET A 1043 29.18 54.68 -1.64
C MET A 1043 30.35 55.25 -2.47
N THR A 1044 31.56 55.22 -1.91
CA THR A 1044 32.80 55.70 -2.54
C THR A 1044 33.83 54.60 -2.70
N ILE A 1045 34.94 54.90 -3.41
CA ILE A 1045 36.07 53.96 -3.50
C ILE A 1045 36.61 53.61 -2.09
N GLY A 1046 36.36 54.45 -1.08
CA GLY A 1046 36.64 54.16 0.33
C GLY A 1046 36.03 52.83 0.78
N ASP A 1047 34.76 52.60 0.50
CA ASP A 1047 34.02 51.38 0.87
C ASP A 1047 34.59 50.13 0.22
N LEU A 1048 34.88 50.22 -1.09
CA LEU A 1048 35.52 49.14 -1.81
C LEU A 1048 36.89 48.80 -1.22
N LEU A 1049 37.66 49.82 -0.82
CA LEU A 1049 38.96 49.59 -0.20
C LEU A 1049 38.83 48.93 1.17
N ILE A 1050 37.81 49.28 1.95
CA ILE A 1050 37.55 48.67 3.27
C ILE A 1050 37.04 47.25 3.12
N PHE A 1051 36.08 47.01 2.24
CA PHE A 1051 35.62 45.66 1.90
C PHE A 1051 36.78 44.75 1.46
N LEU A 1052 37.70 45.24 0.63
CA LEU A 1052 38.88 44.49 0.20
C LEU A 1052 39.84 44.12 1.35
N THR A 1053 39.80 44.83 2.49
CA THR A 1053 40.58 44.44 3.67
C THR A 1053 40.03 43.22 4.39
N VAL A 1054 38.72 42.95 4.23
CA VAL A 1054 38.00 41.84 4.86
C VAL A 1054 37.57 40.77 3.86
N PHE A 1055 37.73 41.00 2.55
CA PHE A 1055 37.38 40.05 1.49
C PHE A 1055 38.08 38.70 1.65
N GLY A 1056 37.31 37.62 1.58
CA GLY A 1056 37.77 36.25 1.77
C GLY A 1056 37.95 35.83 3.23
N THR A 1057 37.48 36.63 4.19
CA THR A 1057 37.43 36.28 5.62
C THR A 1057 35.99 35.96 6.05
N SER A 1058 35.84 35.04 7.01
CA SER A 1058 34.53 34.72 7.60
C SER A 1058 34.16 35.70 8.71
N CYS A 1059 32.86 35.80 9.00
CA CYS A 1059 32.35 36.36 10.25
C CYS A 1059 32.71 35.45 11.43
N ASN A 1060 33.39 35.99 12.44
CA ASN A 1060 33.69 35.32 13.70
C ASN A 1060 34.00 36.37 14.77
#